data_AF-A0A929Y5W8-F1
#
_entry.id   AF-A0A929Y5W8-F1
#
_cell.length_a   1.000
_cell.length_b   1.000
_cell.length_c   1.000
_cell.angle_alpha   90.00
_cell.angle_beta   90.00
_cell.angle_gamma   90.00
#
_symmetry.space_group_name_H-M   'P 1'
#
loop_
_entity.id
_entity.type
_entity.pdbx_description
1 polymer ?
#
loop_
_entity_poly.entity_id
_entity_poly.type
_entity_poly.pdbx_seq_one_letter_code
_entity_poly.pdbx_strand_id
1 'polypeptide(L)'
;DWMGKVHEFLGLSVGCILNSMNSDERRAAYACDITYVTNNELGFDYLRDNMAIYKNQLVQRGLHYAIIDEIDSILIDEARTPLIISGQSDKSTKLYEACDLLAKRMERGEGNGEFSKMDALMGVEQEESGDFIVNEKDKLINLTAQGVEKVESYFHLKNLADPENLEIQHNIILALRANNLMHRDHDYIVRDDEVLIVDEFTGRVMPGRRYSDGLHQAIEAKEHVKVKRESKTLATITFQNFFNKFEKKCGMTGTALTEEQEFRDIYGMDVIEIPTNVPVIRQDEQDAVYKTRKEKFKAVVQAVKEAHEKGQPVLVGTITIETSELLSSLLKKEGIEHNVLNAKFHELEAEIIEQAGQHGAVTIATNMAGRGTDIKLDDEARAAGGLRIIGTERHESRRIDNQLRGRSGRQGDPGVSKFYISLEDDLMRLFGSERLIGMFNALGIPEGQEIEHRMLTRSIEQAQKKIEENNFGIRKNLLEYDRVNNEQREIIYAERRRVLDGESMRDSVYKMITDFIEEKVDTVAGESSDADDWDLSELNELILPTIPLRPITRGRMSERTREGLKQQLKAEAVKLYEDKEAEFPTPETIREIERVILLKVIDRKWMDHIDDMDQLRQGIGLQAYGQRDPLVEYRAAGYDMFDEMTKSIKEDTIRLLFHVHLEERVEREQVAQVTGTNRDESAKKKPTVKTEVAKVRPNDPCPCGSGKKYKACHGRPGMSLSQSDLENGEGK
;
A
#
# COMPACT_ATOMS: atom_id res chain seq x y z
N ASP A 1 -3.11 29.61 -0.29
CA ASP A 1 -3.55 30.77 0.51
C ASP A 1 -2.43 31.64 1.07
N TRP A 2 -1.51 31.11 1.91
CA TRP A 2 -0.50 31.96 2.56
C TRP A 2 0.60 32.44 1.60
N MET A 3 1.34 31.51 0.98
CA MET A 3 2.41 31.83 0.02
C MET A 3 1.89 32.22 -1.37
N GLY A 4 0.64 31.87 -1.69
CA GLY A 4 0.01 32.20 -2.97
C GLY A 4 0.03 33.71 -3.25
N LYS A 5 -0.22 34.53 -2.22
CA LYS A 5 -0.19 36.00 -2.31
C LYS A 5 1.16 36.54 -2.78
N VAL A 6 2.27 35.89 -2.38
CA VAL A 6 3.63 36.30 -2.78
C VAL A 6 3.86 35.97 -4.25
N HIS A 7 3.48 34.77 -4.68
CA HIS A 7 3.64 34.32 -6.06
C HIS A 7 2.75 35.11 -7.04
N GLU A 8 1.49 35.31 -6.69
CA GLU A 8 0.53 36.08 -7.48
C GLU A 8 0.94 37.55 -7.60
N PHE A 9 1.51 38.12 -6.54
CA PHE A 9 2.09 39.46 -6.59
C PHE A 9 3.23 39.57 -7.63
N LEU A 10 3.99 38.50 -7.84
CA LEU A 10 5.03 38.41 -8.86
C LEU A 10 4.51 37.98 -10.25
N GLY A 11 3.19 37.83 -10.41
CA GLY A 11 2.56 37.46 -11.67
C GLY A 11 2.56 35.95 -11.96
N LEU A 12 2.81 35.10 -10.96
CA LEU A 12 2.73 33.65 -11.08
C LEU A 12 1.36 33.13 -10.64
N SER A 13 0.83 32.18 -11.39
CA SER A 13 -0.41 31.46 -11.06
C SER A 13 -0.16 30.34 -10.05
N VAL A 14 -1.11 30.15 -9.12
CA VAL A 14 -0.99 29.15 -8.05
C VAL A 14 -2.21 28.23 -8.03
N GLY A 15 -1.98 26.93 -8.11
CA GLY A 15 -2.99 25.89 -7.96
C GLY A 15 -2.83 25.13 -6.64
N CYS A 16 -3.92 24.56 -6.15
CA CYS A 16 -3.92 23.66 -5.00
C CYS A 16 -4.82 22.46 -5.30
N ILE A 17 -4.33 21.26 -5.01
CA ILE A 17 -5.03 20.00 -5.28
C ILE A 17 -5.50 19.40 -3.97
N LEU A 18 -6.80 19.11 -3.91
CA LEU A 18 -7.48 18.46 -2.80
C LEU A 18 -8.12 17.16 -3.29
N ASN A 19 -8.25 16.18 -2.39
CA ASN A 19 -8.83 14.88 -2.70
C ASN A 19 -10.23 14.99 -3.35
N SER A 20 -11.07 15.92 -2.87
CA SER A 20 -12.44 16.15 -3.32
C SER A 20 -12.57 16.75 -4.72
N MET A 21 -11.47 17.20 -5.33
CA MET A 21 -11.52 17.87 -6.64
C MET A 21 -11.75 16.88 -7.77
N ASN A 22 -12.58 17.29 -8.73
CA ASN A 22 -12.81 16.55 -9.96
C ASN A 22 -11.64 16.71 -10.95
N SER A 23 -11.64 15.93 -12.03
CA SER A 23 -10.54 15.92 -13.01
C SER A 23 -10.32 17.27 -13.71
N ASP A 24 -11.38 18.05 -13.97
CA ASP A 24 -11.24 19.35 -14.63
C ASP A 24 -10.62 20.40 -13.70
N GLU A 25 -11.03 20.39 -12.43
CA GLU A 25 -10.45 21.22 -11.38
C GLU A 25 -8.97 20.88 -11.15
N ARG A 26 -8.61 19.58 -11.11
CA ARG A 26 -7.22 19.13 -10.99
C ARG A 26 -6.38 19.58 -12.17
N ARG A 27 -6.89 19.45 -13.40
CA ARG A 27 -6.20 19.89 -14.62
C ARG A 27 -5.94 21.40 -14.59
N ALA A 28 -6.90 22.19 -14.14
CA ALA A 28 -6.71 23.63 -13.96
C ALA A 28 -5.63 23.94 -12.90
N ALA A 29 -5.63 23.23 -11.77
CA ALA A 29 -4.63 23.41 -10.71
C ALA A 29 -3.21 22.99 -11.13
N TYR A 30 -3.07 21.90 -11.90
CA TYR A 30 -1.80 21.49 -12.47
C TYR A 30 -1.30 22.41 -13.57
N ALA A 31 -2.20 23.13 -14.26
CA ALA A 31 -1.83 24.07 -15.32
C ALA A 31 -1.19 25.37 -14.80
N CYS A 32 -1.37 25.69 -13.51
CA CYS A 32 -0.72 26.84 -12.86
C CYS A 32 0.81 26.72 -12.84
N ASP A 33 1.51 27.83 -12.67
CA ASP A 33 2.98 27.88 -12.58
C ASP A 33 3.49 27.12 -11.34
N ILE A 34 2.75 27.21 -10.23
CA ILE A 34 3.05 26.52 -8.97
C ILE A 34 1.82 25.73 -8.53
N THR A 35 2.00 24.46 -8.17
CA THR A 35 0.91 23.60 -7.68
C THR A 35 1.26 23.06 -6.29
N TYR A 36 0.41 23.32 -5.30
CA TYR A 36 0.48 22.70 -3.98
C TYR A 36 -0.37 21.42 -3.97
N VAL A 37 0.22 20.32 -3.53
CA VAL A 37 -0.42 19.00 -3.55
C VAL A 37 0.21 18.10 -2.49
N THR A 38 -0.56 17.19 -1.91
CA THR A 38 -0.02 16.16 -1.02
C THR A 38 0.71 15.09 -1.83
N ASN A 39 1.72 14.47 -1.24
CA ASN A 39 2.46 13.35 -1.86
C ASN A 39 1.55 12.24 -2.38
N ASN A 40 0.54 11.83 -1.61
CA ASN A 40 -0.41 10.79 -2.02
C ASN A 40 -1.23 11.21 -3.24
N GLU A 41 -1.83 12.40 -3.24
CA GLU A 41 -2.63 12.87 -4.38
C GLU A 41 -1.79 13.02 -5.64
N LEU A 42 -0.56 13.53 -5.51
CA LEU A 42 0.38 13.68 -6.61
C LEU A 42 0.75 12.33 -7.23
N GLY A 43 1.00 11.31 -6.40
CA GLY A 43 1.31 9.97 -6.87
C GLY A 43 0.10 9.22 -7.43
N PHE A 44 -1.10 9.38 -6.85
CA PHE A 44 -2.32 8.78 -7.40
C PHE A 44 -2.77 9.44 -8.69
N ASP A 45 -2.60 10.76 -8.86
CA ASP A 45 -2.85 11.43 -10.13
C ASP A 45 -1.91 10.91 -11.22
N TYR A 46 -0.65 10.62 -10.90
CA TYR A 46 0.27 9.97 -11.83
C TYR A 46 -0.21 8.57 -12.24
N LEU A 47 -0.63 7.74 -11.27
CA LEU A 47 -1.16 6.40 -11.57
C LEU A 47 -2.46 6.47 -12.41
N ARG A 48 -3.38 7.38 -12.06
CA ARG A 48 -4.64 7.61 -12.80
C ARG A 48 -4.39 8.10 -14.22
N ASP A 49 -3.43 9.00 -14.43
CA ASP A 49 -3.07 9.49 -15.76
C ASP A 49 -2.51 8.36 -16.65
N ASN A 50 -1.78 7.41 -16.07
CA ASN A 50 -1.31 6.23 -16.79
C ASN A 50 -2.39 5.16 -17.02
N MET A 51 -3.61 5.37 -16.50
CA MET A 51 -4.80 4.56 -16.79
C MET A 51 -5.85 5.34 -17.61
N ALA A 52 -5.56 6.59 -17.98
CA ALA A 52 -6.48 7.44 -18.73
C ALA A 52 -6.72 6.88 -20.14
N ILE A 53 -7.97 6.86 -20.58
CA ILE A 53 -8.39 6.31 -21.88
C ILE A 53 -8.21 7.34 -22.99
N TYR A 54 -8.51 8.59 -22.67
CA TYR A 54 -8.41 9.72 -23.59
C TYR A 54 -7.42 10.73 -23.06
N LYS A 55 -6.68 11.37 -23.97
CA LYS A 55 -5.68 12.37 -23.61
C LYS A 55 -6.25 13.55 -22.82
N ASN A 56 -7.50 13.92 -23.08
CA ASN A 56 -8.20 14.98 -22.35
C ASN A 56 -8.56 14.61 -20.91
N GLN A 57 -8.45 13.34 -20.50
CA GLN A 57 -8.70 12.92 -19.12
C GLN A 57 -7.46 13.12 -18.23
N LEU A 58 -6.28 13.27 -18.82
CA LEU A 58 -5.04 13.53 -18.09
C LEU A 58 -5.17 14.83 -17.27
N VAL A 59 -4.68 14.79 -16.04
CA VAL A 59 -4.69 15.96 -15.15
C VAL A 59 -3.31 16.56 -14.98
N GLN A 60 -2.25 15.75 -14.98
CA GLN A 60 -0.87 16.21 -14.82
C GLN A 60 -0.28 16.72 -16.13
N ARG A 61 0.71 17.60 -16.00
CA ARG A 61 1.62 17.99 -17.09
C ARG A 61 2.83 17.05 -17.12
N GLY A 62 4.03 17.58 -17.38
CA GLY A 62 5.29 16.87 -17.16
C GLY A 62 5.77 17.01 -15.71
N LEU A 63 6.58 16.05 -15.25
CA LEU A 63 7.20 16.04 -13.92
C LEU A 63 8.50 16.86 -13.94
N HIS A 64 8.38 18.19 -13.86
CA HIS A 64 9.52 19.10 -14.00
C HIS A 64 10.33 19.26 -12.69
N TYR A 65 9.74 19.87 -11.66
CA TYR A 65 10.45 20.14 -10.40
C TYR A 65 9.57 19.91 -9.18
N ALA A 66 10.03 19.05 -8.26
CA ALA A 66 9.41 18.83 -6.96
C ALA A 66 10.21 19.52 -5.83
N ILE A 67 9.51 20.30 -5.00
CA ILE A 67 10.01 20.80 -3.72
C ILE A 67 9.23 20.08 -2.63
N ILE A 68 9.89 19.18 -1.91
CA ILE A 68 9.26 18.28 -0.95
C ILE A 68 9.44 18.88 0.45
N ASP A 69 8.35 19.37 1.03
CA ASP A 69 8.32 19.73 2.44
C ASP A 69 8.30 18.46 3.30
N GLU A 70 8.95 18.51 4.46
CA GLU A 70 9.04 17.36 5.39
C GLU A 70 9.55 16.08 4.69
N ILE A 71 10.60 16.25 3.88
CA ILE A 71 11.12 15.23 2.96
C ILE A 71 11.48 13.90 3.64
N ASP A 72 11.93 13.95 4.88
CA ASP A 72 12.24 12.76 5.68
C ASP A 72 11.00 11.94 6.02
N SER A 73 9.84 12.58 6.23
CA SER A 73 8.58 11.87 6.39
C SER A 73 8.19 11.15 5.12
N ILE A 74 8.22 11.88 4.00
CA ILE A 74 7.65 11.40 2.74
C ILE A 74 8.55 10.32 2.14
N LEU A 75 9.85 10.56 2.10
CA LEU A 75 10.81 9.72 1.40
C LEU A 75 11.45 8.62 2.27
N ILE A 76 11.25 8.65 3.60
CA ILE A 76 11.75 7.63 4.54
C ILE A 76 10.59 6.93 5.27
N ASP A 77 9.74 7.67 5.98
CA ASP A 77 8.68 7.06 6.80
C ASP A 77 7.55 6.47 5.95
N GLU A 78 7.05 7.24 4.99
CA GLU A 78 5.90 6.87 4.16
C GLU A 78 6.29 5.99 2.98
N ALA A 79 7.55 6.10 2.55
CA ALA A 79 8.16 5.30 1.47
C ALA A 79 8.33 3.80 1.82
N ARG A 80 7.81 3.37 2.97
CA ARG A 80 7.74 1.95 3.38
C ARG A 80 6.68 1.15 2.61
N THR A 81 5.65 1.82 2.08
CA THR A 81 4.57 1.17 1.32
C THR A 81 4.40 1.85 -0.03
N PRO A 82 4.24 1.09 -1.13
CA PRO A 82 3.96 1.66 -2.44
C PRO A 82 2.55 2.26 -2.49
N LEU A 83 2.30 3.13 -3.45
CA LEU A 83 0.95 3.59 -3.81
C LEU A 83 0.30 2.54 -4.70
N ILE A 84 -0.91 2.11 -4.38
CA ILE A 84 -1.63 1.06 -5.11
C ILE A 84 -3.04 1.53 -5.46
N ILE A 85 -3.41 1.37 -6.73
CA ILE A 85 -4.80 1.45 -7.21
C ILE A 85 -5.33 0.03 -7.38
N SER A 86 -6.43 -0.28 -6.70
CA SER A 86 -7.08 -1.58 -6.78
C SER A 86 -8.35 -1.55 -7.63
N GLY A 87 -8.64 -2.66 -8.29
CA GLY A 87 -9.83 -2.88 -9.12
C GLY A 87 -10.61 -4.11 -8.69
N GLN A 88 -11.83 -4.28 -9.22
CA GLN A 88 -12.54 -5.56 -9.09
C GLN A 88 -11.85 -6.61 -9.95
N SER A 89 -11.51 -7.75 -9.35
CA SER A 89 -11.00 -8.88 -10.10
C SER A 89 -12.11 -9.58 -10.89
N ASP A 90 -11.79 -10.03 -12.10
CA ASP A 90 -12.61 -10.97 -12.88
C ASP A 90 -12.32 -12.44 -12.52
N LYS A 91 -11.40 -12.69 -11.57
CA LYS A 91 -11.03 -14.02 -11.10
C LYS A 91 -12.25 -14.76 -10.54
N SER A 92 -12.32 -16.05 -10.88
CA SER A 92 -13.42 -16.92 -10.49
C SER A 92 -13.34 -17.23 -9.00
N THR A 93 -14.36 -16.83 -8.23
CA THR A 93 -14.46 -17.17 -6.80
C THR A 93 -14.50 -18.68 -6.54
N LYS A 94 -14.78 -19.49 -7.57
CA LYS A 94 -14.81 -20.96 -7.49
C LYS A 94 -13.44 -21.57 -7.22
N LEU A 95 -12.35 -20.89 -7.57
CA LEU A 95 -11.01 -21.42 -7.32
C LEU A 95 -10.73 -21.53 -5.81
N TYR A 96 -11.17 -20.55 -5.01
CA TYR A 96 -11.09 -20.63 -3.54
C TYR A 96 -11.85 -21.83 -2.98
N GLU A 97 -13.04 -22.12 -3.52
CA GLU A 97 -13.83 -23.28 -3.12
C GLU A 97 -13.13 -24.59 -3.48
N ALA A 98 -12.53 -24.68 -4.68
CA ALA A 98 -11.78 -25.86 -5.12
C ALA A 98 -10.52 -26.09 -4.27
N CYS A 99 -9.76 -25.03 -3.99
CA CYS A 99 -8.57 -25.09 -3.13
C CYS A 99 -8.93 -25.43 -1.68
N ASP A 100 -10.03 -24.92 -1.12
CA ASP A 100 -10.52 -25.31 0.21
C ASP A 100 -10.89 -26.79 0.29
N LEU A 101 -11.58 -27.31 -0.74
CA LEU A 101 -11.92 -28.73 -0.83
C LEU A 101 -10.67 -29.62 -0.88
N LEU A 102 -9.62 -29.19 -1.57
CA LEU A 102 -8.35 -29.90 -1.61
C LEU A 102 -7.63 -29.80 -0.27
N ALA A 103 -7.52 -28.60 0.31
CA ALA A 103 -6.85 -28.36 1.59
C ALA A 103 -7.45 -29.21 2.73
N LYS A 104 -8.77 -29.40 2.76
CA LYS A 104 -9.46 -30.30 3.72
C LYS A 104 -9.14 -31.78 3.54
N ARG A 105 -8.60 -32.19 2.39
CA ARG A 105 -8.17 -33.57 2.08
C ARG A 105 -6.66 -33.78 2.21
N MET A 106 -5.91 -32.71 2.49
CA MET A 106 -4.47 -32.78 2.69
C MET A 106 -4.14 -33.12 4.14
N GLU A 107 -3.13 -33.96 4.34
CA GLU A 107 -2.68 -34.41 5.65
C GLU A 107 -1.53 -33.53 6.15
N ARG A 108 -1.68 -33.02 7.38
CA ARG A 108 -0.65 -32.22 8.04
C ARG A 108 0.52 -33.12 8.44
N GLY A 109 1.72 -32.74 8.03
CA GLY A 109 2.98 -33.38 8.38
C GLY A 109 3.49 -33.07 9.78
N GLU A 110 4.37 -33.92 10.30
CA GLU A 110 5.15 -33.66 11.51
C GLU A 110 6.52 -33.09 11.14
N GLY A 111 6.80 -31.85 11.55
CA GLY A 111 8.08 -31.16 11.32
C GLY A 111 8.08 -29.78 11.94
N ASN A 112 9.17 -29.41 12.63
CA ASN A 112 9.24 -28.17 13.43
C ASN A 112 9.53 -26.91 12.60
N GLY A 113 9.61 -27.01 11.26
CA GLY A 113 9.94 -25.88 10.38
C GLY A 113 11.34 -25.26 10.58
N GLU A 114 12.10 -25.70 11.59
CA GLU A 114 13.47 -25.27 11.85
C GLU A 114 14.44 -26.12 11.01
N PHE A 115 14.57 -25.78 9.73
CA PHE A 115 15.73 -26.19 8.94
C PHE A 115 16.82 -25.14 9.13
N SER A 116 17.71 -25.33 10.11
CA SER A 116 18.76 -24.35 10.37
C SER A 116 19.85 -24.45 9.30
N LYS A 117 20.57 -23.35 9.05
CA LYS A 117 21.76 -23.36 8.17
C LYS A 117 22.83 -24.40 8.59
N MET A 118 22.81 -24.83 9.86
CA MET A 118 23.70 -25.86 10.40
C MET A 118 23.28 -27.28 9.98
N ASP A 119 21.97 -27.56 9.90
CA ASP A 119 21.43 -28.89 9.56
C ASP A 119 21.64 -29.22 8.08
N ALA A 120 21.49 -28.20 7.21
CA ALA A 120 21.82 -28.28 5.78
C ALA A 120 23.31 -28.62 5.53
N LEU A 121 24.21 -28.05 6.35
CA LEU A 121 25.66 -28.26 6.25
C LEU A 121 26.09 -29.65 6.72
N MET A 122 25.30 -30.27 7.59
CA MET A 122 25.54 -31.60 8.17
C MET A 122 24.94 -32.75 7.34
N GLY A 123 24.26 -32.44 6.23
CA GLY A 123 23.64 -33.45 5.36
C GLY A 123 22.49 -34.22 6.04
N VAL A 124 21.77 -33.56 6.96
CA VAL A 124 20.61 -34.16 7.62
C VAL A 124 19.42 -34.11 6.66
N GLU A 125 19.06 -35.25 6.07
CA GLU A 125 17.79 -35.40 5.35
C GLU A 125 16.66 -35.40 6.39
N GLN A 126 15.88 -34.31 6.43
CA GLN A 126 14.63 -34.28 7.18
C GLN A 126 13.59 -35.02 6.33
N GLU A 127 13.15 -36.20 6.75
CA GLU A 127 11.99 -36.86 6.14
C GLU A 127 10.75 -36.01 6.44
N GLU A 128 10.38 -35.15 5.51
CA GLU A 128 9.12 -34.42 5.56
C GLU A 128 7.97 -35.42 5.38
N SER A 129 7.16 -35.60 6.42
CA SER A 129 5.95 -36.44 6.37
C SER A 129 4.73 -35.60 5.97
N GLY A 130 3.71 -36.24 5.39
CA GLY A 130 2.44 -35.59 5.03
C GLY A 130 2.50 -34.68 3.80
N ASP A 131 1.40 -33.98 3.53
CA ASP A 131 1.23 -33.12 2.36
C ASP A 131 1.72 -31.68 2.59
N PHE A 132 1.73 -31.18 3.83
CA PHE A 132 2.19 -29.83 4.16
C PHE A 132 2.65 -29.71 5.61
N ILE A 133 3.54 -28.74 5.87
CA ILE A 133 4.10 -28.44 7.19
C ILE A 133 3.62 -27.06 7.64
N VAL A 134 3.27 -26.94 8.93
CA VAL A 134 2.77 -25.69 9.53
C VAL A 134 3.73 -25.22 10.62
N ASN A 135 4.26 -24.00 10.47
CA ASN A 135 5.01 -23.31 11.50
C ASN A 135 4.07 -22.31 12.21
N GLU A 136 3.60 -22.67 13.40
CA GLU A 136 2.65 -21.86 14.18
C GLU A 136 3.26 -20.56 14.71
N LYS A 137 4.58 -20.53 14.94
CA LYS A 137 5.29 -19.36 15.48
C LYS A 137 5.42 -18.26 14.42
N ASP A 138 5.80 -18.65 13.21
CA ASP A 138 5.95 -17.72 12.08
C ASP A 138 4.65 -17.57 11.27
N LYS A 139 3.60 -18.32 11.63
CA LYS A 139 2.30 -18.40 10.93
C LYS A 139 2.48 -18.67 9.42
N LEU A 140 3.42 -19.56 9.08
CA LEU A 140 3.76 -19.97 7.71
C LEU A 140 3.34 -21.42 7.44
N ILE A 141 2.98 -21.69 6.19
CA ILE A 141 2.66 -23.05 5.70
C ILE A 141 3.48 -23.31 4.45
N ASN A 142 4.13 -24.45 4.42
CA ASN A 142 4.90 -24.92 3.28
C ASN A 142 4.33 -26.26 2.77
N LEU A 143 4.20 -26.39 1.46
CA LEU A 143 3.88 -27.67 0.82
C LEU A 143 5.11 -28.58 0.84
N THR A 144 4.92 -29.85 1.15
CA THR A 144 5.96 -30.88 0.96
C THR A 144 5.94 -31.35 -0.50
N ALA A 145 6.94 -32.14 -0.91
CA ALA A 145 6.94 -32.75 -2.25
C ALA A 145 5.67 -33.59 -2.53
N GLN A 146 5.16 -34.31 -1.51
CA GLN A 146 3.92 -35.09 -1.61
C GLN A 146 2.70 -34.18 -1.81
N GLY A 147 2.66 -33.05 -1.10
CA GLY A 147 1.62 -32.05 -1.29
C GLY A 147 1.61 -31.43 -2.68
N VAL A 148 2.79 -31.13 -3.22
CA VAL A 148 2.94 -30.60 -4.58
C VAL A 148 2.37 -31.59 -5.61
N GLU A 149 2.76 -32.87 -5.55
CA GLU A 149 2.26 -33.91 -6.47
C GLU A 149 0.73 -34.07 -6.37
N LYS A 150 0.18 -33.95 -5.16
CA LYS A 150 -1.27 -34.03 -4.91
C LYS A 150 -2.02 -32.82 -5.49
N VAL A 151 -1.44 -31.63 -5.41
CA VAL A 151 -1.98 -30.41 -6.04
C VAL A 151 -1.94 -30.53 -7.56
N GLU A 152 -0.80 -30.96 -8.12
CA GLU A 152 -0.64 -31.18 -9.56
C GLU A 152 -1.64 -32.21 -10.09
N SER A 153 -1.83 -33.31 -9.35
CA SER A 153 -2.80 -34.35 -9.71
C SER A 153 -4.25 -33.86 -9.66
N TYR A 154 -4.60 -33.04 -8.66
CA TYR A 154 -5.97 -32.54 -8.49
C TYR A 154 -6.36 -31.53 -9.56
N PHE A 155 -5.44 -30.64 -9.95
CA PHE A 155 -5.66 -29.60 -10.96
C PHE A 155 -5.21 -30.03 -12.37
N HIS A 156 -4.67 -31.24 -12.53
CA HIS A 156 -4.13 -31.78 -13.78
C HIS A 156 -3.00 -30.92 -14.37
N LEU A 157 -2.08 -30.49 -13.51
CA LEU A 157 -0.93 -29.67 -13.86
C LEU A 157 0.30 -30.56 -14.14
N LYS A 158 1.21 -30.07 -14.98
CA LYS A 158 2.50 -30.73 -15.23
C LYS A 158 3.54 -30.39 -14.16
N ASN A 159 3.57 -29.13 -13.73
CA ASN A 159 4.46 -28.64 -12.69
C ASN A 159 3.80 -27.43 -12.00
N LEU A 160 3.64 -27.50 -10.68
CA LEU A 160 3.03 -26.43 -9.89
C LEU A 160 3.87 -25.15 -9.87
N ALA A 161 5.19 -25.27 -10.04
CA ALA A 161 6.11 -24.14 -9.99
C ALA A 161 6.15 -23.30 -11.30
N ASP A 162 5.42 -23.70 -12.33
CA ASP A 162 5.37 -22.97 -13.60
C ASP A 162 4.63 -21.62 -13.42
N PRO A 163 5.05 -20.53 -14.12
CA PRO A 163 4.44 -19.21 -14.01
C PRO A 163 2.93 -19.17 -14.27
N GLU A 164 2.42 -20.03 -15.14
CA GLU A 164 0.98 -20.14 -15.46
C GLU A 164 0.14 -20.61 -14.26
N ASN A 165 0.76 -21.26 -13.26
CA ASN A 165 0.08 -21.88 -12.11
C ASN A 165 0.19 -21.08 -10.81
N LEU A 166 0.75 -19.86 -10.86
CA LEU A 166 0.97 -19.00 -9.69
C LEU A 166 -0.33 -18.74 -8.91
N GLU A 167 -1.47 -18.58 -9.59
CA GLU A 167 -2.76 -18.34 -8.94
C GLU A 167 -3.21 -19.57 -8.11
N ILE A 168 -3.01 -20.78 -8.64
CA ILE A 168 -3.33 -22.03 -7.93
C ILE A 168 -2.39 -22.21 -6.74
N GLN A 169 -1.08 -21.96 -6.95
CA GLN A 169 -0.07 -22.05 -5.91
C GLN A 169 -0.37 -21.09 -4.74
N HIS A 170 -0.71 -19.84 -5.04
CA HIS A 170 -1.09 -18.86 -4.01
C HIS A 170 -2.37 -19.29 -3.28
N ASN A 171 -3.41 -19.65 -4.02
CA ASN A 171 -4.71 -19.98 -3.44
C ASN A 171 -4.71 -21.26 -2.60
N ILE A 172 -3.91 -22.27 -2.96
CA ILE A 172 -3.81 -23.48 -2.13
C ILE A 172 -3.08 -23.20 -0.81
N ILE A 173 -2.03 -22.38 -0.82
CA ILE A 173 -1.32 -21.96 0.40
C ILE A 173 -2.28 -21.15 1.30
N LEU A 174 -3.06 -20.24 0.74
CA LEU A 174 -4.08 -19.49 1.48
C LEU A 174 -5.16 -20.40 2.05
N ALA A 175 -5.65 -21.38 1.30
CA ALA A 175 -6.64 -22.34 1.76
C ALA A 175 -6.10 -23.19 2.92
N LEU A 176 -4.86 -23.67 2.83
CA LEU A 176 -4.19 -24.36 3.92
C LEU A 176 -4.02 -23.44 5.14
N ARG A 177 -3.68 -22.17 4.93
CA ARG A 177 -3.53 -21.17 6.00
C ARG A 177 -4.85 -20.89 6.69
N ALA A 178 -5.91 -20.67 5.92
CA ALA A 178 -7.25 -20.50 6.45
C ALA A 178 -7.70 -21.72 7.26
N ASN A 179 -7.43 -22.94 6.79
CA ASN A 179 -7.84 -24.16 7.47
C ASN A 179 -7.04 -24.47 8.75
N ASN A 180 -5.73 -24.21 8.76
CA ASN A 180 -4.84 -24.65 9.84
C ASN A 180 -4.41 -23.56 10.83
N LEU A 181 -4.35 -22.30 10.40
CA LEU A 181 -3.82 -21.19 11.21
C LEU A 181 -4.90 -20.16 11.61
N MET A 182 -6.07 -20.19 10.97
CA MET A 182 -7.16 -19.25 11.24
C MET A 182 -8.31 -19.98 11.92
N HIS A 183 -8.54 -19.70 13.19
CA HIS A 183 -9.54 -20.36 14.02
C HIS A 183 -10.78 -19.49 14.21
N ARG A 184 -11.94 -20.10 13.94
CA ARG A 184 -13.24 -19.50 14.21
C ARG A 184 -13.43 -19.27 15.71
N ASP A 185 -14.08 -18.16 16.05
CA ASP A 185 -14.32 -17.66 17.41
C ASP A 185 -13.06 -17.24 18.18
N HIS A 186 -11.88 -17.26 17.55
CA HIS A 186 -10.63 -16.70 18.07
C HIS A 186 -10.12 -15.57 17.17
N ASP A 187 -9.83 -15.88 15.90
CA ASP A 187 -9.25 -14.93 14.94
C ASP A 187 -10.33 -14.20 14.10
N TYR A 188 -11.48 -14.83 13.95
CA TYR A 188 -12.64 -14.27 13.26
C TYR A 188 -13.94 -14.92 13.75
N ILE A 189 -15.06 -14.26 13.50
CA ILE A 189 -16.41 -14.81 13.68
C ILE A 189 -17.18 -14.73 12.36
N VAL A 190 -18.19 -15.58 12.21
CA VAL A 190 -19.12 -15.53 11.08
C VAL A 190 -20.48 -15.04 11.59
N ARG A 191 -20.98 -13.92 11.04
CA ARG A 191 -22.29 -13.36 11.37
C ARG A 191 -22.92 -12.76 10.12
N ASP A 192 -24.23 -12.99 9.93
CA ASP A 192 -25.01 -12.46 8.80
C ASP A 192 -24.40 -12.77 7.42
N ASP A 193 -23.87 -13.99 7.25
CA ASP A 193 -23.18 -14.43 6.02
C ASP A 193 -21.97 -13.53 5.65
N GLU A 194 -21.29 -13.00 6.67
CA GLU A 194 -20.02 -12.27 6.53
C GLU A 194 -18.99 -12.73 7.58
N VAL A 195 -17.71 -12.79 7.19
CA VAL A 195 -16.58 -13.02 8.07
C VAL A 195 -16.14 -11.70 8.69
N LEU A 196 -16.09 -11.62 10.03
CA LEU A 196 -15.69 -10.45 10.79
C LEU A 196 -14.44 -10.77 11.63
N ILE A 197 -13.40 -9.96 11.51
CA ILE A 197 -12.15 -10.15 12.25
C ILE A 197 -12.35 -9.86 13.73
N VAL A 198 -11.76 -10.68 14.59
CA VAL A 198 -11.68 -10.44 16.03
C VAL A 198 -10.27 -9.97 16.37
N ASP A 199 -10.18 -8.89 17.14
CA ASP A 199 -8.91 -8.39 17.65
C ASP A 199 -8.38 -9.35 18.75
N GLU A 200 -7.19 -9.93 18.53
CA GLU A 200 -6.57 -10.92 19.43
C GLU A 200 -6.35 -10.39 20.86
N PHE A 201 -6.18 -9.08 21.05
CA PHE A 201 -5.89 -8.48 22.36
C PHE A 201 -7.14 -8.07 23.12
N THR A 202 -8.14 -7.55 22.40
CA THR A 202 -9.34 -6.95 23.02
C THR A 202 -10.58 -7.83 22.90
N GLY A 203 -10.57 -8.87 22.07
CA GLY A 203 -11.73 -9.71 21.75
C GLY A 203 -12.85 -8.96 21.04
N ARG A 204 -12.59 -7.73 20.56
CA ARG A 204 -13.59 -6.90 19.88
C ARG A 204 -13.69 -7.29 18.41
N VAL A 205 -14.93 -7.35 17.93
CA VAL A 205 -15.22 -7.55 16.51
C VAL A 205 -14.93 -6.25 15.75
N MET A 206 -14.17 -6.33 14.68
CA MET A 206 -13.77 -5.21 13.83
C MET A 206 -14.58 -5.20 12.51
N PRO A 207 -15.78 -4.61 12.49
CA PRO A 207 -16.62 -4.59 11.29
C PRO A 207 -15.97 -3.78 10.16
N GLY A 208 -16.01 -4.33 8.95
CA GLY A 208 -15.48 -3.70 7.74
C GLY A 208 -13.98 -3.88 7.52
N ARG A 209 -13.25 -4.53 8.42
CA ARG A 209 -11.87 -4.98 8.17
C ARG A 209 -11.86 -6.35 7.49
N ARG A 210 -10.92 -6.53 6.56
CA ARG A 210 -10.69 -7.79 5.84
C ARG A 210 -9.21 -8.16 5.93
N TYR A 211 -8.92 -9.45 5.88
CA TYR A 211 -7.55 -9.94 5.75
C TYR A 211 -7.07 -9.69 4.32
N SER A 212 -5.80 -9.30 4.16
CA SER A 212 -5.19 -8.99 2.86
C SER A 212 -4.86 -10.26 2.06
N ASP A 213 -4.43 -10.06 0.81
CA ASP A 213 -3.79 -11.09 -0.05
C ASP A 213 -4.64 -12.34 -0.28
N GLY A 214 -5.96 -12.19 -0.29
CA GLY A 214 -6.91 -13.28 -0.53
C GLY A 214 -7.15 -14.23 0.64
N LEU A 215 -6.50 -14.01 1.79
CA LEU A 215 -6.73 -14.82 2.98
C LEU A 215 -8.18 -14.69 3.48
N HIS A 216 -8.78 -13.51 3.36
CA HIS A 216 -10.18 -13.32 3.76
C HIS A 216 -11.13 -14.12 2.89
N GLN A 217 -10.86 -14.20 1.58
CA GLN A 217 -11.62 -14.97 0.61
C GLN A 217 -11.45 -16.47 0.86
N ALA A 218 -10.25 -16.92 1.20
CA ALA A 218 -10.00 -18.29 1.61
C ALA A 218 -10.76 -18.67 2.91
N ILE A 219 -10.86 -17.75 3.88
CA ILE A 219 -11.69 -17.95 5.09
C ILE A 219 -13.19 -17.95 4.74
N GLU A 220 -13.64 -17.06 3.86
CA GLU A 220 -15.02 -17.06 3.35
C GLU A 220 -15.36 -18.40 2.69
N ALA A 221 -14.45 -18.95 1.86
CA ALA A 221 -14.60 -20.26 1.24
C ALA A 221 -14.63 -21.41 2.26
N LYS A 222 -13.71 -21.39 3.23
CA LYS A 222 -13.63 -22.37 4.34
C LYS A 222 -14.94 -22.46 5.12
N GLU A 223 -15.53 -21.32 5.45
CA GLU A 223 -16.74 -21.19 6.25
C GLU A 223 -18.04 -21.29 5.43
N HIS A 224 -17.93 -21.54 4.12
CA HIS A 224 -19.05 -21.60 3.18
C HIS A 224 -19.88 -20.31 3.13
N VAL A 225 -19.23 -19.17 3.35
CA VAL A 225 -19.77 -17.83 3.17
C VAL A 225 -19.60 -17.41 1.72
N LYS A 226 -20.46 -16.53 1.21
CA LYS A 226 -20.32 -15.99 -0.15
C LYS A 226 -18.98 -15.28 -0.33
N VAL A 227 -18.05 -15.94 -1.02
CA VAL A 227 -16.72 -15.40 -1.35
C VAL A 227 -16.89 -14.13 -2.19
N LYS A 228 -16.40 -13.01 -1.69
CA LYS A 228 -16.38 -11.76 -2.46
C LYS A 228 -15.16 -11.75 -3.37
N ARG A 229 -15.30 -11.18 -4.57
CA ARG A 229 -14.20 -11.04 -5.53
C ARG A 229 -13.01 -10.32 -4.90
N GLU A 230 -11.83 -10.76 -5.28
CA GLU A 230 -10.56 -10.17 -4.87
C GLU A 230 -10.42 -8.74 -5.41
N SER A 231 -9.67 -7.93 -4.68
CA SER A 231 -9.12 -6.70 -5.21
C SER A 231 -7.86 -7.04 -6.00
N LYS A 232 -7.83 -6.66 -7.27
CA LYS A 232 -6.67 -6.81 -8.14
C LYS A 232 -5.83 -5.54 -8.11
N THR A 233 -4.50 -5.64 -8.11
CA THR A 233 -3.63 -4.46 -8.25
C THR A 233 -3.63 -4.00 -9.71
N LEU A 234 -4.21 -2.82 -10.00
CA LEU A 234 -4.28 -2.29 -11.38
C LEU A 234 -3.05 -1.44 -11.72
N ALA A 235 -2.55 -0.68 -10.74
CA ALA A 235 -1.40 0.18 -10.90
C ALA A 235 -0.69 0.34 -9.55
N THR A 236 0.64 0.38 -9.58
CA THR A 236 1.46 0.53 -8.39
C THR A 236 2.71 1.37 -8.68
N ILE A 237 3.17 2.16 -7.71
CA ILE A 237 4.47 2.84 -7.75
C ILE A 237 4.98 3.14 -6.34
N THR A 238 6.28 2.98 -6.10
CA THR A 238 6.92 3.44 -4.86
C THR A 238 7.18 4.95 -4.89
N PHE A 239 7.19 5.63 -3.73
CA PHE A 239 7.57 7.04 -3.68
C PHE A 239 8.99 7.27 -4.19
N GLN A 240 9.90 6.34 -3.92
CA GLN A 240 11.27 6.32 -4.41
C GLN A 240 11.31 6.50 -5.94
N ASN A 241 10.70 5.57 -6.66
CA ASN A 241 10.70 5.58 -8.12
C ASN A 241 9.85 6.72 -8.69
N PHE A 242 8.76 7.11 -8.01
CA PHE A 242 7.93 8.23 -8.45
C PHE A 242 8.70 9.56 -8.43
N PHE A 243 9.31 9.93 -7.29
CA PHE A 243 10.03 11.19 -7.18
C PHE A 243 11.31 11.21 -8.03
N ASN A 244 11.92 10.06 -8.30
CA ASN A 244 13.05 9.96 -9.23
C ASN A 244 12.70 10.24 -10.69
N LYS A 245 11.41 10.28 -11.06
CA LYS A 245 10.98 10.67 -12.42
C LYS A 245 10.96 12.19 -12.65
N PHE A 246 11.07 13.00 -11.59
CA PHE A 246 11.15 14.45 -11.76
C PHE A 246 12.51 14.85 -12.34
N GLU A 247 12.53 15.77 -13.30
CA GLU A 247 13.77 16.31 -13.87
C GLU A 247 14.67 16.94 -12.80
N LYS A 248 14.05 17.58 -11.80
CA LYS A 248 14.71 18.09 -10.60
C LYS A 248 13.88 17.79 -9.36
N LYS A 249 14.56 17.56 -8.24
CA LYS A 249 13.91 17.44 -6.93
C LYS A 249 14.79 18.06 -5.84
N CYS A 250 14.15 18.66 -4.85
CA CYS A 250 14.78 19.03 -3.58
C CYS A 250 13.76 18.89 -2.45
N GLY A 251 14.22 19.02 -1.21
CA GLY A 251 13.31 19.07 -0.09
C GLY A 251 13.92 19.72 1.13
N MET A 252 13.09 19.90 2.14
CA MET A 252 13.44 20.56 3.38
C MET A 252 12.88 19.79 4.57
N THR A 253 13.64 19.77 5.66
CA THR A 253 13.25 19.19 6.95
C THR A 253 14.27 19.61 7.99
N GLY A 254 13.89 19.58 9.27
CA GLY A 254 14.80 19.85 10.39
C GLY A 254 15.71 18.67 10.74
N THR A 255 15.49 17.48 10.17
CA THR A 255 16.06 16.24 10.74
C THR A 255 16.59 15.22 9.71
N ALA A 256 17.06 15.66 8.53
CA ALA A 256 17.54 14.76 7.47
C ALA A 256 18.95 14.18 7.66
N LEU A 257 19.80 14.79 8.49
CA LEU A 257 21.24 14.48 8.54
C LEU A 257 21.55 13.02 8.90
N THR A 258 20.68 12.37 9.69
CA THR A 258 20.87 10.96 10.08
C THR A 258 20.78 10.00 8.90
N GLU A 259 20.00 10.35 7.87
CA GLU A 259 19.70 9.52 6.70
C GLU A 259 20.38 10.05 5.42
N GLU A 260 21.44 10.86 5.56
CA GLU A 260 22.15 11.45 4.41
C GLU A 260 22.57 10.40 3.38
N GLN A 261 23.08 9.26 3.86
CA GLN A 261 23.50 8.17 2.99
C GLN A 261 22.32 7.60 2.18
N GLU A 262 21.14 7.45 2.80
CA GLU A 262 19.93 6.99 2.12
C GLU A 262 19.46 8.01 1.07
N PHE A 263 19.49 9.30 1.39
CA PHE A 263 19.17 10.36 0.43
C PHE A 263 20.11 10.38 -0.78
N ARG A 264 21.41 10.17 -0.54
CA ARG A 264 22.41 10.13 -1.61
C ARG A 264 22.25 8.88 -2.47
N ASP A 265 22.09 7.70 -1.86
CA ASP A 265 22.05 6.42 -2.57
C ASP A 265 20.76 6.20 -3.36
N ILE A 266 19.61 6.62 -2.84
CA ILE A 266 18.30 6.39 -3.47
C ILE A 266 17.88 7.54 -4.37
N TYR A 267 18.12 8.78 -3.95
CA TYR A 267 17.57 9.97 -4.59
C TYR A 267 18.62 10.85 -5.26
N GLY A 268 19.92 10.59 -5.06
CA GLY A 268 21.00 11.44 -5.55
C GLY A 268 20.95 12.84 -4.93
N MET A 269 20.55 12.94 -3.67
CA MET A 269 20.39 14.20 -2.95
C MET A 269 21.38 14.30 -1.80
N ASP A 270 22.12 15.41 -1.74
CA ASP A 270 22.96 15.74 -0.59
C ASP A 270 22.14 16.43 0.51
N VAL A 271 22.50 16.18 1.76
CA VAL A 271 21.91 16.85 2.92
C VAL A 271 22.83 17.99 3.34
N ILE A 272 22.29 19.22 3.35
CA ILE A 272 23.02 20.42 3.77
C ILE A 272 22.39 20.92 5.07
N GLU A 273 23.18 20.91 6.15
CA GLU A 273 22.78 21.52 7.43
C GLU A 273 22.86 23.05 7.32
N ILE A 274 21.70 23.71 7.36
CA ILE A 274 21.62 25.17 7.34
C ILE A 274 21.77 25.71 8.77
N PRO A 275 22.71 26.64 9.03
CA PRO A 275 22.87 27.24 10.35
C PRO A 275 21.57 27.92 10.82
N THR A 276 21.29 27.85 12.11
CA THR A 276 20.14 28.53 12.70
C THR A 276 20.34 30.05 12.65
N ASN A 277 19.24 30.80 12.47
CA ASN A 277 19.25 32.27 12.49
C ASN A 277 19.75 32.83 13.83
N VAL A 278 19.37 32.16 14.93
CA VAL A 278 19.79 32.47 16.30
C VAL A 278 20.29 31.17 16.96
N PRO A 279 21.36 31.22 17.79
CA PRO A 279 21.83 30.04 18.51
C PRO A 279 20.75 29.39 19.37
N VAL A 280 20.67 28.06 19.33
CA VAL A 280 19.74 27.29 20.15
C VAL A 280 20.23 27.27 21.60
N ILE A 281 19.40 27.73 22.53
CA ILE A 281 19.68 27.73 23.98
C ILE A 281 18.82 26.72 24.77
N ARG A 282 18.05 25.88 24.05
CA ARG A 282 17.23 24.82 24.65
C ARG A 282 18.10 23.85 25.45
N GLN A 283 17.61 23.43 26.61
CA GLN A 283 18.26 22.44 27.47
C GLN A 283 17.67 21.05 27.21
N ASP A 284 18.43 20.19 26.53
CA ASP A 284 18.04 18.79 26.32
C ASP A 284 18.58 17.94 27.50
N GLU A 285 17.68 17.55 28.40
CA GLU A 285 17.98 16.75 29.58
C GLU A 285 18.19 15.26 29.22
N GLN A 286 18.90 14.53 30.10
CA GLN A 286 19.06 13.08 29.94
C GLN A 286 17.74 12.34 30.18
N ASP A 287 17.65 11.15 29.61
CA ASP A 287 16.46 10.30 29.71
C ASP A 287 16.27 9.79 31.14
N ALA A 288 15.03 9.91 31.64
CA ALA A 288 14.60 9.29 32.87
C ALA A 288 14.12 7.87 32.60
N VAL A 289 14.87 6.88 33.09
CA VAL A 289 14.51 5.46 32.92
C VAL A 289 13.86 4.93 34.19
N TYR A 290 12.73 4.24 34.04
CA TYR A 290 11.95 3.62 35.11
C TYR A 290 11.79 2.12 34.88
N LYS A 291 11.58 1.37 35.96
CA LYS A 291 11.39 -0.07 35.89
C LYS A 291 10.05 -0.42 35.22
N THR A 292 8.97 0.26 35.59
CA THR A 292 7.61 -0.05 35.10
C THR A 292 6.96 1.13 34.37
N ARG A 293 6.00 0.83 33.47
CA ARG A 293 5.21 1.88 32.79
C ARG A 293 4.43 2.74 33.79
N LYS A 294 3.97 2.13 34.89
CA LYS A 294 3.21 2.83 35.94
C LYS A 294 4.04 3.91 36.63
N GLU A 295 5.28 3.61 36.98
CA GLU A 295 6.21 4.59 37.58
C GLU A 295 6.57 5.69 36.60
N LYS A 296 6.85 5.32 35.35
CA LYS A 296 7.10 6.26 34.24
C LYS A 296 5.98 7.29 34.11
N PHE A 297 4.73 6.84 33.97
CA PHE A 297 3.59 7.76 33.80
C PHE A 297 3.32 8.60 35.05
N LYS A 298 3.56 8.06 36.25
CA LYS A 298 3.48 8.86 37.48
C LYS A 298 4.53 9.98 37.49
N ALA A 299 5.76 9.69 37.06
CA ALA A 299 6.81 10.69 36.94
C ALA A 299 6.53 11.73 35.86
N VAL A 300 5.97 11.33 34.71
CA VAL A 300 5.50 12.25 33.67
C VAL A 300 4.45 13.22 34.23
N VAL A 301 3.44 12.70 34.92
CA VAL A 301 2.37 13.53 35.54
C VAL A 301 2.95 14.51 36.56
N GLN A 302 3.89 14.05 37.39
CA GLN A 302 4.57 14.90 38.36
C GLN A 302 5.38 16.01 37.66
N ALA A 303 6.09 15.71 36.57
CA ALA A 303 6.84 16.70 35.80
C ALA A 303 5.93 17.73 35.12
N VAL A 304 4.78 17.31 34.60
CA VAL A 304 3.75 18.23 34.06
C VAL A 304 3.24 19.16 35.17
N LYS A 305 2.93 18.60 36.34
CA LYS A 305 2.44 19.36 37.49
C LYS A 305 3.44 20.43 37.96
N GLU A 306 4.70 20.06 38.11
CA GLU A 306 5.77 20.99 38.53
C GLU A 306 6.01 22.12 37.53
N ALA A 307 5.88 21.84 36.23
CA ALA A 307 5.98 22.85 35.18
C ALA A 307 4.74 23.77 35.18
N HIS A 308 3.55 23.18 35.26
CA HIS A 308 2.27 23.90 35.28
C HIS A 308 2.13 24.80 36.52
N GLU A 309 2.59 24.37 37.70
CA GLU A 309 2.59 25.19 38.92
C GLU A 309 3.46 26.45 38.80
N LYS A 310 4.49 26.42 37.94
CA LYS A 310 5.34 27.59 37.62
C LYS A 310 4.82 28.37 36.40
N GLY A 311 3.71 27.94 35.81
CA GLY A 311 3.12 28.51 34.60
C GLY A 311 3.92 28.23 33.31
N GLN A 312 4.84 27.26 33.33
CA GLN A 312 5.60 26.87 32.14
C GLN A 312 4.69 26.05 31.20
N PRO A 313 4.58 26.39 29.90
CA PRO A 313 3.82 25.57 28.96
C PRO A 313 4.47 24.21 28.74
N VAL A 314 3.64 23.18 28.59
CA VAL A 314 4.06 21.78 28.45
C VAL A 314 3.43 21.13 27.23
N LEU A 315 4.28 20.51 26.40
CA LEU A 315 3.85 19.61 25.32
C LEU A 315 4.32 18.18 25.63
N VAL A 316 3.37 17.27 25.81
CA VAL A 316 3.60 15.86 26.07
C VAL A 316 3.44 15.07 24.78
N GLY A 317 4.54 14.50 24.27
CA GLY A 317 4.56 13.67 23.07
C GLY A 317 4.37 12.19 23.40
N THR A 318 3.38 11.57 22.77
CA THR A 318 3.06 10.15 22.91
C THR A 318 3.07 9.43 21.56
N ILE A 319 3.25 8.10 21.58
CA ILE A 319 3.25 7.29 20.35
C ILE A 319 1.81 6.91 19.94
N THR A 320 0.98 6.49 20.91
CA THR A 320 -0.36 5.94 20.64
C THR A 320 -1.47 6.79 21.26
N ILE A 321 -2.66 6.72 20.65
CA ILE A 321 -3.89 7.37 21.17
C ILE A 321 -4.23 6.83 22.56
N GLU A 322 -4.02 5.54 22.81
CA GLU A 322 -4.30 4.93 24.12
C GLU A 322 -3.44 5.53 25.23
N THR A 323 -2.15 5.77 24.96
CA THR A 323 -1.25 6.44 25.90
C THR A 323 -1.66 7.89 26.13
N SER A 324 -2.10 8.60 25.09
CA SER A 324 -2.67 9.96 25.20
C SER A 324 -3.90 10.00 26.11
N GLU A 325 -4.86 9.09 25.93
CA GLU A 325 -6.07 8.99 26.74
C GLU A 325 -5.77 8.59 28.20
N LEU A 326 -4.81 7.67 28.39
CA LEU A 326 -4.34 7.28 29.71
C LEU A 326 -3.77 8.49 30.46
N LEU A 327 -2.86 9.24 29.84
CA LEU A 327 -2.27 10.45 30.43
C LEU A 327 -3.31 11.54 30.68
N SER A 328 -4.24 11.73 29.75
CA SER A 328 -5.37 12.64 29.93
C SER A 328 -6.17 12.28 31.19
N SER A 329 -6.46 11.00 31.40
CA SER A 329 -7.16 10.53 32.60
C SER A 329 -6.39 10.78 33.91
N LEU A 330 -5.06 10.70 33.87
CA LEU A 330 -4.20 10.93 35.03
C LEU A 330 -4.10 12.42 35.35
N LEU A 331 -3.94 13.28 34.35
CA LEU A 331 -3.91 14.74 34.52
C LEU A 331 -5.25 15.29 35.01
N LYS A 332 -6.39 14.74 34.56
CA LYS A 332 -7.72 15.10 35.09
C LYS A 332 -7.86 14.81 36.58
N LYS A 333 -7.24 13.72 37.08
CA LYS A 333 -7.26 13.39 38.52
C LYS A 333 -6.47 14.38 39.36
N GLU A 334 -5.42 14.97 38.79
CA GLU A 334 -4.63 16.04 39.42
C GLU A 334 -5.27 17.44 39.24
N GLY A 335 -6.38 17.55 38.51
CA GLY A 335 -7.08 18.82 38.29
C GLY A 335 -6.41 19.74 37.26
N ILE A 336 -5.55 19.21 36.39
CA ILE A 336 -4.83 19.99 35.37
C ILE A 336 -5.65 20.01 34.08
N GLU A 337 -6.03 21.21 33.64
CA GLU A 337 -6.67 21.43 32.35
C GLU A 337 -5.67 21.22 31.21
N HIS A 338 -6.08 20.49 30.17
CA HIS A 338 -5.19 20.15 29.06
C HIS A 338 -5.98 19.81 27.79
N ASN A 339 -5.30 19.96 26.66
CA ASN A 339 -5.81 19.56 25.35
C ASN A 339 -5.17 18.24 24.88
N VAL A 340 -5.90 17.45 24.09
CA VAL A 340 -5.41 16.18 23.52
C VAL A 340 -5.57 16.20 22.01
N LEU A 341 -4.49 15.89 21.29
CA LEU A 341 -4.43 15.90 19.84
C LEU A 341 -4.14 14.50 19.33
N ASN A 342 -5.08 13.95 18.57
CA ASN A 342 -5.10 12.54 18.17
C ASN A 342 -4.98 12.34 16.64
N ALA A 343 -4.56 13.36 15.88
CA ALA A 343 -4.43 13.34 14.41
C ALA A 343 -5.74 12.98 13.67
N LYS A 344 -6.90 13.47 14.16
CA LYS A 344 -8.21 13.24 13.55
C LYS A 344 -8.78 14.45 12.81
N PHE A 345 -8.42 15.67 13.23
CA PHE A 345 -8.97 16.90 12.68
C PHE A 345 -7.87 17.97 12.57
N HIS A 346 -7.16 18.00 11.45
CA HIS A 346 -5.97 18.84 11.28
C HIS A 346 -6.20 20.34 11.50
N GLU A 347 -7.33 20.90 11.07
CA GLU A 347 -7.63 22.34 11.26
C GLU A 347 -7.80 22.71 12.73
N LEU A 348 -8.61 21.95 13.47
CA LEU A 348 -8.80 22.14 14.91
C LEU A 348 -7.50 21.89 15.68
N GLU A 349 -6.68 20.95 15.23
CA GLU A 349 -5.40 20.65 15.86
C GLU A 349 -4.39 21.79 15.68
N ALA A 350 -4.39 22.45 14.52
CA ALA A 350 -3.52 23.61 14.29
C ALA A 350 -3.88 24.76 15.24
N GLU A 351 -5.17 25.07 15.41
CA GLU A 351 -5.63 26.12 16.34
C GLU A 351 -5.21 25.83 17.79
N ILE A 352 -5.32 24.58 18.23
CA ILE A 352 -4.92 24.17 19.58
C ILE A 352 -3.39 24.27 19.75
N ILE A 353 -2.61 23.87 18.74
CA ILE A 353 -1.14 23.91 18.79
C ILE A 353 -0.62 25.34 18.80
N GLU A 354 -1.23 26.27 18.07
CA GLU A 354 -0.85 27.69 18.12
C GLU A 354 -0.98 28.27 19.53
N GLN A 355 -1.92 27.76 20.33
CA GLN A 355 -2.13 28.16 21.72
C GLN A 355 -1.30 27.36 22.74
N ALA A 356 -0.61 26.29 22.31
CA ALA A 356 0.16 25.42 23.21
C ALA A 356 1.37 26.12 23.86
N GLY A 357 1.79 27.27 23.34
CA GLY A 357 2.91 28.07 23.87
C GLY A 357 2.50 29.13 24.89
N GLN A 358 1.20 29.26 25.20
CA GLN A 358 0.70 30.21 26.18
C GLN A 358 1.04 29.81 27.61
N HIS A 359 1.23 30.79 28.48
CA HIS A 359 1.52 30.60 29.91
C HIS A 359 0.53 29.60 30.55
N GLY A 360 1.07 28.57 31.19
CA GLY A 360 0.30 27.50 31.85
C GLY A 360 -0.36 26.47 30.92
N ALA A 361 -0.25 26.59 29.58
CA ALA A 361 -0.88 25.65 28.66
C ALA A 361 -0.30 24.23 28.79
N VAL A 362 -1.17 23.21 28.80
CA VAL A 362 -0.76 21.80 28.77
C VAL A 362 -1.41 21.11 27.58
N THR A 363 -0.59 20.54 26.70
CA THR A 363 -1.05 19.87 25.48
C THR A 363 -0.45 18.47 25.40
N ILE A 364 -1.27 17.47 25.11
CA ILE A 364 -0.84 16.11 24.79
C ILE A 364 -0.99 15.92 23.28
N ALA A 365 0.07 15.49 22.61
CA ALA A 365 0.08 15.21 21.19
C ALA A 365 0.52 13.78 20.92
N THR A 366 -0.21 13.10 20.03
CA THR A 366 0.31 11.90 19.37
C THR A 366 1.35 12.28 18.32
N ASN A 367 2.22 11.32 17.96
CA ASN A 367 3.42 11.51 17.13
C ASN A 367 3.25 12.39 15.86
N MET A 368 2.08 12.37 15.20
CA MET A 368 1.83 13.14 13.98
C MET A 368 1.01 14.43 14.19
N ALA A 369 0.48 14.66 15.39
CA ALA A 369 -0.44 15.76 15.63
C ALA A 369 0.30 17.10 15.76
N GLY A 370 -0.24 18.15 15.12
CA GLY A 370 0.34 19.50 15.19
C GLY A 370 1.58 19.73 14.35
N ARG A 371 1.87 18.87 13.37
CA ARG A 371 2.98 19.09 12.43
C ARG A 371 2.72 20.26 11.49
N GLY A 372 3.78 20.99 11.14
CA GLY A 372 3.71 22.21 10.33
C GLY A 372 3.31 23.48 11.09
N THR A 373 2.70 23.37 12.28
CA THR A 373 2.29 24.54 13.07
C THR A 373 3.39 24.98 14.05
N ASP A 374 3.64 26.28 14.09
CA ASP A 374 4.62 26.90 14.98
C ASP A 374 4.02 27.19 16.37
N ILE A 375 4.78 26.89 17.43
CA ILE A 375 4.35 27.14 18.81
C ILE A 375 5.05 28.40 19.29
N LYS A 376 4.30 29.51 19.34
CA LYS A 376 4.83 30.80 19.77
C LYS A 376 4.65 30.97 21.27
N LEU A 377 5.72 31.42 21.93
CA LEU A 377 5.70 31.74 23.35
C LEU A 377 5.21 33.16 23.59
N ASP A 378 4.42 33.34 24.65
CA ASP A 378 4.22 34.65 25.26
C ASP A 378 5.38 35.02 26.21
N ASP A 379 5.38 36.27 26.69
CA ASP A 379 6.47 36.79 27.51
C ASP A 379 6.57 36.07 28.87
N GLU A 380 5.43 35.66 29.44
CA GLU A 380 5.36 34.95 30.72
C GLU A 380 5.89 33.52 30.60
N ALA A 381 5.58 32.84 29.50
CA ALA A 381 6.11 31.52 29.16
C ALA A 381 7.62 31.55 28.97
N ARG A 382 8.17 32.58 28.28
CA ARG A 382 9.62 32.75 28.16
C ARG A 382 10.28 32.95 29.53
N ALA A 383 9.69 33.78 30.38
CA ALA A 383 10.18 34.01 31.73
C ALA A 383 10.12 32.75 32.62
N ALA A 384 9.12 31.88 32.39
CA ALA A 384 8.96 30.59 33.08
C ALA A 384 9.92 29.49 32.59
N GLY A 385 10.83 29.79 31.65
CA GLY A 385 11.81 28.83 31.10
C GLY A 385 11.45 28.28 29.73
N GLY A 386 10.41 28.81 29.08
CA GLY A 386 9.96 28.44 27.74
C GLY A 386 9.24 27.10 27.65
N LEU A 387 8.98 26.61 26.44
CA LEU A 387 8.22 25.37 26.23
C LEU A 387 8.98 24.16 26.79
N ARG A 388 8.31 23.39 27.65
CA ARG A 388 8.80 22.10 28.13
C ARG A 388 8.25 20.96 27.28
N ILE A 389 9.15 20.21 26.66
CA ILE A 389 8.84 19.00 25.91
C ILE A 389 9.01 17.78 26.82
N ILE A 390 7.99 16.94 26.88
CA ILE A 390 8.02 15.67 27.60
C ILE A 390 7.75 14.54 26.61
N GLY A 391 8.78 13.77 26.26
CA GLY A 391 8.60 12.54 25.51
C GLY A 391 8.25 11.39 26.45
N THR A 392 7.14 10.70 26.22
CA THR A 392 6.70 9.62 27.14
C THR A 392 7.35 8.29 26.85
N GLU A 393 7.99 8.16 25.68
CA GLU A 393 8.69 6.99 25.14
C GLU A 393 9.70 7.47 24.07
N ARG A 394 10.61 6.59 23.68
CA ARG A 394 11.50 6.79 22.53
C ARG A 394 10.87 6.17 21.28
N HIS A 395 10.92 6.89 20.17
CA HIS A 395 10.47 6.37 18.89
C HIS A 395 11.48 5.39 18.28
N GLU A 396 11.05 4.63 17.28
CA GLU A 396 11.92 3.74 16.49
C GLU A 396 13.08 4.48 15.82
N SER A 397 12.87 5.76 15.46
CA SER A 397 13.89 6.62 14.86
C SER A 397 14.19 7.84 15.73
N ARG A 398 15.48 8.15 15.85
CA ARG A 398 16.00 9.35 16.54
C ARG A 398 15.51 10.64 15.89
N ARG A 399 15.21 10.59 14.60
CA ARG A 399 14.68 11.70 13.81
C ARG A 399 13.39 12.23 14.40
N ILE A 400 12.45 11.32 14.69
CA ILE A 400 11.13 11.63 15.24
C ILE A 400 11.26 12.22 16.65
N ASP A 401 12.14 11.64 17.48
CA ASP A 401 12.45 12.20 18.80
C ASP A 401 13.00 13.64 18.70
N ASN A 402 13.89 13.89 17.74
CA ASN A 402 14.46 15.22 17.50
C ASN A 402 13.43 16.22 16.96
N GLN A 403 12.46 15.77 16.17
CA GLN A 403 11.33 16.61 15.76
C GLN A 403 10.48 17.04 16.96
N LEU A 404 10.23 16.12 17.90
CA LEU A 404 9.52 16.44 19.14
C LEU A 404 10.31 17.46 19.97
N ARG A 405 11.63 17.29 20.13
CA ARG A 405 12.49 18.29 20.79
C ARG A 405 12.46 19.65 20.08
N GLY A 406 12.49 19.64 18.75
CA GLY A 406 12.47 20.82 17.87
C GLY A 406 11.18 21.64 17.93
N ARG A 407 10.16 21.18 18.64
CA ARG A 407 8.99 22.01 18.99
C ARG A 407 9.31 23.12 19.97
N SER A 408 10.38 22.98 20.75
CA SER A 408 10.86 23.97 21.72
C SER A 408 12.18 24.61 21.29
N GLY A 409 12.45 25.80 21.81
CA GLY A 409 13.69 26.57 21.57
C GLY A 409 13.79 27.21 20.19
N ARG A 410 12.66 27.56 19.58
CA ARG A 410 12.61 28.16 18.24
C ARG A 410 13.14 29.59 18.27
N GLN A 411 13.90 29.99 17.25
CA GLN A 411 14.51 31.33 17.14
C GLN A 411 15.30 31.79 18.39
N GLY A 412 15.91 30.85 19.10
CA GLY A 412 16.69 31.15 20.32
C GLY A 412 15.84 31.35 21.58
N ASP A 413 14.55 31.02 21.55
CA ASP A 413 13.72 30.98 22.75
C ASP A 413 14.28 29.98 23.79
N PRO A 414 14.04 30.21 25.09
CA PRO A 414 14.34 29.22 26.11
C PRO A 414 13.44 28.00 25.97
N GLY A 415 13.86 26.88 26.54
CA GLY A 415 13.09 25.65 26.50
C GLY A 415 13.81 24.48 27.12
N VAL A 416 13.06 23.43 27.44
CA VAL A 416 13.58 22.20 28.03
C VAL A 416 12.99 21.00 27.29
N SER A 417 13.77 19.94 27.07
CA SER A 417 13.25 18.65 26.63
C SER A 417 13.74 17.53 27.53
N LYS A 418 12.85 16.61 27.92
CA LYS A 418 13.20 15.39 28.66
C LYS A 418 12.34 14.22 28.20
N PHE A 419 12.96 13.04 28.08
CA PHE A 419 12.24 11.80 27.75
C PHE A 419 12.15 10.89 28.97
N TYR A 420 11.01 10.23 29.09
CA TYR A 420 10.70 9.28 30.15
C TYR A 420 10.54 7.91 29.49
N ILE A 421 11.24 6.90 29.98
CA ILE A 421 11.33 5.58 29.35
C ILE A 421 11.09 4.53 30.42
N SER A 422 10.43 3.44 30.06
CA SER A 422 10.31 2.25 30.89
C SER A 422 11.08 1.08 30.29
N LEU A 423 11.62 0.20 31.14
CA LEU A 423 12.12 -1.11 30.70
C LEU A 423 11.03 -2.00 30.08
N GLU A 424 9.76 -1.69 30.32
CA GLU A 424 8.58 -2.36 29.74
C GLU A 424 8.11 -1.72 28.42
N ASP A 425 8.74 -0.64 27.94
CA ASP A 425 8.37 0.00 26.67
C ASP A 425 8.78 -0.87 25.48
N ASP A 426 8.09 -0.74 24.34
CA ASP A 426 8.26 -1.64 23.19
C ASP A 426 9.68 -1.64 22.65
N LEU A 427 10.34 -0.47 22.61
CA LEU A 427 11.73 -0.35 22.21
C LEU A 427 12.67 -1.21 23.08
N MET A 428 12.46 -1.19 24.40
CA MET A 428 13.27 -1.94 25.36
C MET A 428 12.92 -3.43 25.36
N ARG A 429 11.66 -3.79 25.14
CA ARG A 429 11.21 -5.18 25.03
C ARG A 429 11.75 -5.87 23.79
N LEU A 430 11.72 -5.18 22.64
CA LEU A 430 12.11 -5.75 21.36
C LEU A 430 13.64 -5.80 21.18
N PHE A 431 14.38 -4.87 21.78
CA PHE A 431 15.81 -4.69 21.49
C PHE A 431 16.71 -4.53 22.72
N GLY A 432 16.14 -4.46 23.92
CA GLY A 432 16.90 -4.54 25.16
C GLY A 432 17.49 -5.93 25.32
N SER A 433 18.81 -6.04 25.53
CA SER A 433 19.41 -7.34 25.81
C SER A 433 18.79 -7.94 27.08
N GLU A 434 18.35 -9.20 27.05
CA GLU A 434 17.84 -9.90 28.23
C GLU A 434 18.82 -9.83 29.41
N ARG A 435 20.13 -9.77 29.10
CA ARG A 435 21.20 -9.53 30.08
C ARG A 435 21.09 -8.18 30.79
N LEU A 436 20.77 -7.09 30.08
CA LEU A 436 20.56 -5.78 30.70
C LEU A 436 19.35 -5.81 31.62
N ILE A 437 18.21 -6.33 31.13
CA ILE A 437 16.97 -6.42 31.92
C ILE A 437 17.20 -7.30 33.17
N GLY A 438 17.88 -8.44 33.02
CA GLY A 438 18.26 -9.33 34.11
C GLY A 438 19.20 -8.70 35.13
N MET A 439 20.19 -7.93 34.68
CA MET A 439 21.10 -7.19 35.55
C MET A 439 20.36 -6.12 36.37
N PHE A 440 19.44 -5.38 35.76
CA PHE A 440 18.65 -4.36 36.45
C PHE A 440 17.66 -4.94 37.47
N ASN A 441 17.04 -6.08 37.14
CA ASN A 441 16.21 -6.81 38.09
C ASN A 441 17.02 -7.32 39.29
N ALA A 442 18.28 -7.73 39.09
CA ALA A 442 19.17 -8.17 40.15
C ALA A 442 19.71 -7.02 41.02
N LEU A 443 19.79 -5.79 40.48
CA LEU A 443 20.28 -4.59 41.17
C LEU A 443 19.35 -4.07 42.28
N GLY A 444 18.10 -4.56 42.36
CA GLY A 444 17.19 -4.24 43.48
C GLY A 444 16.81 -2.77 43.57
N ILE A 445 16.59 -2.11 42.43
CA ILE A 445 16.27 -0.68 42.37
C ILE A 445 14.95 -0.40 43.11
N PRO A 446 14.94 0.54 44.07
CA PRO A 446 13.73 0.94 44.79
C PRO A 446 12.62 1.42 43.86
N GLU A 447 11.36 1.10 44.21
CA GLU A 447 10.20 1.56 43.44
C GLU A 447 10.17 3.10 43.35
N GLY A 448 9.94 3.61 42.15
CA GLY A 448 9.80 5.05 41.86
C GLY A 448 11.11 5.85 41.78
N GLN A 449 12.29 5.23 41.83
CA GLN A 449 13.56 5.92 41.65
C GLN A 449 13.95 6.03 40.17
N GLU A 450 14.37 7.22 39.73
CA GLU A 450 14.93 7.46 38.39
C GLU A 450 16.30 6.77 38.25
N ILE A 451 16.47 6.00 37.18
CA ILE A 451 17.72 5.29 36.90
C ILE A 451 18.59 6.16 35.99
N GLU A 452 19.42 7.01 36.58
CA GLU A 452 20.40 7.80 35.84
C GLU A 452 21.67 6.98 35.58
N HIS A 453 21.78 6.37 34.40
CA HIS A 453 23.02 5.70 34.02
C HIS A 453 23.37 5.96 32.55
N ARG A 454 24.50 6.63 32.29
CA ARG A 454 24.99 6.94 30.92
C ARG A 454 25.08 5.71 29.99
N MET A 455 25.23 4.51 30.57
CA MET A 455 25.21 3.26 29.80
C MET A 455 23.84 2.98 29.17
N LEU A 456 22.74 3.28 29.87
CA LEU A 456 21.38 3.05 29.39
C LEU A 456 21.07 3.91 28.17
N THR A 457 21.37 5.21 28.23
CA THR A 457 21.17 6.14 27.10
C THR A 457 21.90 5.64 25.86
N ARG A 458 23.15 5.19 25.98
CA ARG A 458 23.91 4.61 24.85
C ARG A 458 23.29 3.31 24.34
N SER A 459 22.79 2.45 25.21
CA SER A 459 22.12 1.21 24.80
C SER A 459 20.82 1.48 24.04
N ILE A 460 20.07 2.51 24.44
CA ILE A 460 18.86 2.96 23.76
C ILE A 460 19.22 3.52 22.37
N GLU A 461 20.23 4.37 22.28
CA GLU A 461 20.70 4.91 20.98
C GLU A 461 21.17 3.79 20.03
N GLN A 462 21.87 2.78 20.56
CA GLN A 462 22.26 1.60 19.77
C GLN A 462 21.06 0.78 19.30
N ALA A 463 20.04 0.62 20.14
CA ALA A 463 18.80 -0.05 19.77
C ALA A 463 18.08 0.71 18.65
N GLN A 464 17.93 2.03 18.76
CA GLN A 464 17.35 2.87 17.71
C GLN A 464 18.13 2.78 16.41
N LYS A 465 19.47 2.87 16.46
CA LYS A 465 20.31 2.74 15.26
C LYS A 465 20.12 1.39 14.57
N LYS A 466 20.00 0.30 15.34
CA LYS A 466 19.75 -1.04 14.78
C LYS A 466 18.37 -1.14 14.11
N ILE A 467 17.36 -0.46 14.66
CA ILE A 467 16.02 -0.40 14.04
C ILE A 467 16.05 0.45 12.77
N GLU A 468 16.73 1.60 12.79
CA GLU A 468 16.95 2.44 11.62
C GLU A 468 17.63 1.63 10.49
N GLU A 469 18.70 0.89 10.81
CA GLU A 469 19.40 0.00 9.86
C GLU A 469 18.48 -1.12 9.32
N ASN A 470 17.66 -1.73 10.16
CA ASN A 470 16.70 -2.76 9.73
C ASN A 470 15.61 -2.18 8.82
N ASN A 471 15.05 -1.04 9.19
CA ASN A 471 14.04 -0.32 8.40
C ASN A 471 14.60 0.13 7.05
N PHE A 472 15.85 0.61 7.03
CA PHE A 472 16.58 0.89 5.80
C PHE A 472 16.73 -0.37 4.93
N GLY A 473 17.10 -1.50 5.53
CA GLY A 473 17.15 -2.80 4.84
C GLY A 473 15.83 -3.19 4.19
N ILE A 474 14.70 -3.03 4.89
CA ILE A 474 13.35 -3.31 4.36
C ILE A 474 13.03 -2.40 3.17
N ARG A 475 13.29 -1.09 3.29
CA ARG A 475 13.05 -0.13 2.19
C ARG A 475 13.95 -0.40 0.99
N LYS A 476 15.22 -0.70 1.22
CA LYS A 476 16.16 -1.09 0.17
C LYS A 476 15.69 -2.33 -0.55
N ASN A 477 15.25 -3.36 0.18
CA ASN A 477 14.71 -4.58 -0.41
C ASN A 477 13.48 -4.27 -1.27
N LEU A 478 12.50 -3.51 -0.75
CA LEU A 478 11.32 -3.08 -1.49
C LEU A 478 11.70 -2.35 -2.80
N LEU A 479 12.70 -1.47 -2.74
CA LEU A 479 13.21 -0.74 -3.89
C LEU A 479 13.82 -1.67 -4.95
N GLU A 480 14.60 -2.68 -4.56
CA GLU A 480 15.20 -3.62 -5.51
C GLU A 480 14.14 -4.45 -6.25
N TYR A 481 13.08 -4.88 -5.57
CA TYR A 481 11.93 -5.53 -6.24
C TYR A 481 11.19 -4.56 -7.17
N ASP A 482 10.91 -3.33 -6.72
CA ASP A 482 10.21 -2.34 -7.56
C ASP A 482 11.09 -1.83 -8.72
N ARG A 483 12.42 -1.97 -8.69
CA ARG A 483 13.29 -1.64 -9.86
C ARG A 483 12.94 -2.49 -11.07
N VAL A 484 12.76 -3.81 -10.88
CA VAL A 484 12.36 -4.72 -11.97
C VAL A 484 11.02 -4.28 -12.56
N ASN A 485 10.04 -4.02 -11.68
CA ASN A 485 8.73 -3.52 -12.11
C ASN A 485 8.80 -2.13 -12.76
N ASN A 486 9.69 -1.25 -12.31
CA ASN A 486 9.81 0.11 -12.85
C ASN A 486 10.42 0.10 -14.26
N GLU A 487 11.43 -0.73 -14.53
CA GLU A 487 12.00 -0.89 -15.88
C GLU A 487 10.92 -1.33 -16.88
N GLN A 488 10.14 -2.35 -16.52
CA GLN A 488 9.02 -2.84 -17.32
C GLN A 488 7.93 -1.78 -17.50
N ARG A 489 7.59 -1.06 -16.42
CA ARG A 489 6.60 0.01 -16.41
C ARG A 489 6.98 1.17 -17.33
N GLU A 490 8.26 1.56 -17.36
CA GLU A 490 8.74 2.63 -18.23
C GLU A 490 8.55 2.30 -19.71
N ILE A 491 8.82 1.05 -20.10
CA ILE A 491 8.61 0.57 -21.47
C ILE A 491 7.12 0.63 -21.82
N ILE A 492 6.27 0.02 -21.00
CA ILE A 492 4.82 -0.06 -21.25
C ILE A 492 4.17 1.32 -21.22
N TYR A 493 4.52 2.17 -20.26
CA TYR A 493 3.94 3.52 -20.17
C TYR A 493 4.41 4.40 -21.33
N ALA A 494 5.66 4.27 -21.79
CA ALA A 494 6.13 4.99 -22.98
C ALA A 494 5.39 4.54 -24.24
N GLU A 495 5.18 3.23 -24.42
CA GLU A 495 4.40 2.70 -25.53
C GLU A 495 2.94 3.15 -25.49
N ARG A 496 2.29 2.98 -24.33
CA ARG A 496 0.93 3.45 -24.08
C ARG A 496 0.78 4.94 -24.36
N ARG A 497 1.77 5.75 -23.97
CA ARG A 497 1.75 7.20 -24.18
C ARG A 497 1.76 7.58 -25.66
N ARG A 498 2.57 6.91 -26.49
CA ARG A 498 2.58 7.11 -27.95
C ARG A 498 1.21 6.83 -28.57
N VAL A 499 0.56 5.74 -28.15
CA VAL A 499 -0.80 5.38 -28.59
C VAL A 499 -1.82 6.46 -28.16
N LEU A 500 -1.72 6.94 -26.91
CA LEU A 500 -2.62 7.97 -26.36
C LEU A 500 -2.43 9.34 -27.02
N ASP A 501 -1.20 9.71 -27.38
CA ASP A 501 -0.86 10.98 -28.02
C ASP A 501 -1.30 11.07 -29.49
N GLY A 502 -1.78 9.95 -30.05
CA GLY A 502 -2.37 9.90 -31.39
C GLY A 502 -1.38 9.59 -32.49
N GLU A 503 -0.19 9.08 -32.16
CA GLU A 503 0.81 8.65 -33.15
C GLU A 503 0.23 7.54 -34.05
N SER A 504 0.73 7.47 -35.29
CA SER A 504 0.34 6.40 -36.22
C SER A 504 0.98 5.09 -35.78
N MET A 505 0.15 4.10 -35.45
CA MET A 505 0.61 2.79 -35.01
C MET A 505 0.83 1.81 -36.18
N ARG A 506 0.65 2.26 -37.43
CA ARG A 506 0.77 1.43 -38.64
C ARG A 506 2.05 0.61 -38.68
N ASP A 507 3.18 1.28 -38.51
CA ASP A 507 4.50 0.65 -38.64
C ASP A 507 4.73 -0.36 -37.51
N SER A 508 4.23 -0.05 -36.31
CA SER A 508 4.21 -0.97 -35.18
C SER A 508 3.37 -2.20 -35.48
N VAL A 509 2.15 -2.03 -36.02
CA VAL A 509 1.27 -3.14 -36.40
C VAL A 509 1.91 -4.00 -37.50
N TYR A 510 2.52 -3.40 -38.53
CA TYR A 510 3.25 -4.16 -39.55
C TYR A 510 4.37 -4.98 -38.95
N LYS A 511 5.16 -4.38 -38.07
CA LYS A 511 6.22 -5.10 -37.36
C LYS A 511 5.65 -6.25 -36.52
N MET A 512 4.54 -6.04 -35.79
CA MET A 512 3.88 -7.09 -35.03
C MET A 512 3.45 -8.26 -35.93
N ILE A 513 2.84 -7.96 -37.09
CA ILE A 513 2.42 -8.98 -38.06
C ILE A 513 3.63 -9.76 -38.58
N THR A 514 4.72 -9.07 -38.96
CA THR A 514 5.90 -9.75 -39.48
C THR A 514 6.62 -10.57 -38.42
N ASP A 515 6.74 -10.05 -37.20
CA ASP A 515 7.35 -10.73 -36.06
C ASP A 515 6.54 -11.99 -35.71
N PHE A 516 5.21 -11.90 -35.69
CA PHE A 516 4.31 -13.03 -35.39
C PHE A 516 4.48 -14.18 -36.39
N ILE A 517 4.45 -13.87 -37.70
CA ILE A 517 4.64 -14.89 -38.74
C ILE A 517 6.03 -15.52 -38.64
N GLU A 518 7.06 -14.71 -38.39
CA GLU A 518 8.42 -15.21 -38.23
C GLU A 518 8.54 -16.18 -37.05
N GLU A 519 8.01 -15.81 -35.89
CA GLU A 519 8.04 -16.64 -34.68
C GLU A 519 7.30 -17.98 -34.91
N LYS A 520 6.08 -17.96 -35.47
CA LYS A 520 5.30 -19.20 -35.69
C LYS A 520 5.94 -20.11 -36.73
N VAL A 521 6.54 -19.55 -37.79
CA VAL A 521 7.30 -20.35 -38.76
C VAL A 521 8.54 -20.95 -38.10
N ASP A 522 9.22 -20.22 -37.21
CA ASP A 522 10.42 -20.70 -36.54
C ASP A 522 10.15 -21.82 -35.52
N THR A 523 8.98 -21.81 -34.87
CA THR A 523 8.54 -22.89 -33.99
C THR A 523 8.39 -24.22 -34.74
N VAL A 524 7.86 -24.19 -35.96
CA VAL A 524 7.55 -25.39 -36.76
C VAL A 524 8.71 -25.80 -37.68
N ALA A 525 9.42 -24.82 -38.24
CA ALA A 525 10.55 -25.00 -39.16
C ALA A 525 11.87 -24.67 -38.46
N GLY A 526 12.38 -25.62 -37.67
CA GLY A 526 13.69 -25.52 -37.01
C GLY A 526 14.86 -25.36 -38.00
N GLU A 527 16.01 -24.86 -37.52
CA GLU A 527 17.18 -24.56 -38.35
C GLU A 527 17.74 -25.75 -39.15
N SER A 528 17.49 -26.98 -38.70
CA SER A 528 18.03 -28.21 -39.25
C SER A 528 16.98 -29.15 -39.84
N SER A 529 15.71 -28.74 -39.98
CA SER A 529 14.65 -29.58 -40.55
C SER A 529 14.48 -29.35 -42.05
N ASP A 530 14.39 -30.45 -42.80
CA ASP A 530 14.10 -30.39 -44.23
C ASP A 530 12.64 -29.96 -44.46
N ALA A 531 12.37 -29.28 -45.58
CA ALA A 531 11.04 -28.73 -45.89
C ALA A 531 9.92 -29.79 -45.99
N ASP A 532 10.28 -31.06 -46.18
CA ASP A 532 9.33 -32.18 -46.20
C ASP A 532 8.94 -32.67 -44.79
N ASP A 533 9.71 -32.30 -43.77
CA ASP A 533 9.49 -32.66 -42.35
C ASP A 533 8.70 -31.58 -41.59
N TRP A 534 8.42 -30.43 -42.20
CA TRP A 534 7.64 -29.37 -41.55
C TRP A 534 6.17 -29.78 -41.38
N ASP A 535 5.65 -29.63 -40.17
CA ASP A 535 4.23 -29.85 -39.87
C ASP A 535 3.40 -28.61 -40.26
N LEU A 536 3.00 -28.57 -41.53
CA LEU A 536 2.14 -27.50 -42.03
C LEU A 536 0.73 -27.53 -41.40
N SER A 537 0.32 -28.63 -40.77
CA SER A 537 -0.98 -28.69 -40.06
C SER A 537 -0.87 -27.88 -38.77
N GLU A 538 0.18 -28.11 -37.99
CA GLU A 538 0.50 -27.32 -36.78
C GLU A 538 0.68 -25.83 -37.12
N LEU A 539 1.40 -25.52 -38.20
CA LEU A 539 1.57 -24.12 -38.63
C LEU A 539 0.23 -23.44 -38.97
N ASN A 540 -0.71 -24.17 -39.57
CA ASN A 540 -2.06 -23.66 -39.83
C ASN A 540 -2.85 -23.46 -38.53
N GLU A 541 -2.75 -24.36 -37.56
CA GLU A 541 -3.39 -24.23 -36.26
C GLU A 541 -2.87 -23.02 -35.47
N LEU A 542 -1.57 -22.69 -35.61
CA LEU A 542 -0.95 -21.56 -34.93
C LEU A 542 -1.26 -20.20 -35.60
N ILE A 543 -1.28 -20.13 -36.94
CA ILE A 543 -1.41 -18.86 -37.67
C ILE A 543 -2.87 -18.50 -37.95
N LEU A 544 -3.68 -19.44 -38.46
CA LEU A 544 -5.00 -19.14 -39.02
C LEU A 544 -6.01 -18.55 -38.01
N PRO A 545 -6.01 -18.92 -36.72
CA PRO A 545 -6.90 -18.29 -35.74
C PRO A 545 -6.61 -16.82 -35.47
N THR A 546 -5.37 -16.38 -35.72
CA THR A 546 -4.92 -15.01 -35.47
C THR A 546 -4.95 -14.18 -36.74
N ILE A 547 -4.40 -14.72 -37.84
CA ILE A 547 -4.40 -14.10 -39.16
C ILE A 547 -5.10 -15.07 -40.12
N PRO A 548 -6.31 -14.73 -40.64
CA PRO A 548 -7.10 -15.63 -41.47
C PRO A 548 -6.56 -15.73 -42.90
N LEU A 549 -5.33 -16.25 -43.03
CA LEU A 549 -4.70 -16.54 -44.32
C LEU A 549 -5.39 -17.72 -45.01
N ARG A 550 -5.08 -17.89 -46.29
CA ARG A 550 -5.43 -19.14 -46.98
C ARG A 550 -4.60 -20.28 -46.39
N PRO A 551 -5.18 -21.48 -46.18
CA PRO A 551 -4.45 -22.62 -45.62
C PRO A 551 -3.11 -22.87 -46.31
N ILE A 552 -2.08 -23.03 -45.49
CA ILE A 552 -0.71 -23.26 -45.90
C ILE A 552 -0.60 -24.72 -46.30
N THR A 553 -0.27 -24.96 -47.56
CA THR A 553 -0.14 -26.31 -48.13
C THR A 553 1.15 -26.40 -48.93
N ARG A 554 1.73 -27.61 -49.03
CA ARG A 554 2.99 -27.84 -49.75
C ARG A 554 2.97 -27.34 -51.20
N GLY A 555 1.79 -27.37 -51.84
CA GLY A 555 1.61 -26.89 -53.23
C GLY A 555 1.62 -25.37 -53.39
N ARG A 556 1.51 -24.60 -52.30
CA ARG A 556 1.50 -23.13 -52.33
C ARG A 556 2.85 -22.50 -52.01
N MET A 557 3.81 -23.28 -51.55
CA MET A 557 5.13 -22.79 -51.18
C MET A 557 5.93 -22.45 -52.44
N SER A 558 6.24 -21.18 -52.65
CA SER A 558 7.00 -20.72 -53.82
C SER A 558 8.45 -21.20 -53.79
N GLU A 559 9.04 -21.23 -52.60
CA GLU A 559 10.37 -21.77 -52.33
C GLU A 559 10.30 -22.74 -51.15
N ARG A 560 10.98 -23.89 -51.26
CA ARG A 560 11.08 -24.88 -50.17
C ARG A 560 12.21 -24.53 -49.20
N THR A 561 12.28 -23.27 -48.82
CA THR A 561 13.28 -22.72 -47.90
C THR A 561 12.55 -21.99 -46.76
N ARG A 562 13.12 -22.02 -45.56
CA ARG A 562 12.51 -21.38 -44.37
C ARG A 562 12.32 -19.89 -44.62
N GLU A 563 13.34 -19.24 -45.15
CA GLU A 563 13.30 -17.82 -45.53
C GLU A 563 12.27 -17.53 -46.63
N GLY A 564 12.14 -18.41 -47.63
CA GLY A 564 11.14 -18.29 -48.67
C GLY A 564 9.71 -18.38 -48.13
N LEU A 565 9.46 -19.32 -47.21
CA LEU A 565 8.17 -19.46 -46.54
C LEU A 565 7.86 -18.23 -45.66
N LYS A 566 8.85 -17.75 -44.88
CA LYS A 566 8.72 -16.51 -44.09
C LYS A 566 8.34 -15.33 -44.96
N GLN A 567 9.09 -15.08 -46.03
CA GLN A 567 8.84 -13.94 -46.93
C GLN A 567 7.47 -14.04 -47.60
N GLN A 568 7.08 -15.22 -48.07
CA GLN A 568 5.78 -15.45 -48.67
C GLN A 568 4.65 -15.14 -47.68
N LEU A 569 4.68 -15.72 -46.49
CA LEU A 569 3.62 -15.54 -45.49
C LEU A 569 3.57 -14.11 -44.94
N LYS A 570 4.72 -13.47 -44.74
CA LYS A 570 4.80 -12.04 -44.35
C LYS A 570 4.13 -11.16 -45.41
N ALA A 571 4.44 -11.38 -46.69
CA ALA A 571 3.85 -10.61 -47.79
C ALA A 571 2.33 -10.83 -47.90
N GLU A 572 1.86 -12.08 -47.74
CA GLU A 572 0.43 -12.39 -47.74
C GLU A 572 -0.31 -11.75 -46.55
N ALA A 573 0.27 -11.77 -45.35
CA ALA A 573 -0.32 -11.18 -44.16
C ALA A 573 -0.38 -9.65 -44.21
N VAL A 574 0.70 -9.00 -44.67
CA VAL A 574 0.74 -7.54 -44.88
C VAL A 574 -0.31 -7.12 -45.90
N LYS A 575 -0.39 -7.85 -47.03
CA LYS A 575 -1.40 -7.56 -48.05
C LYS A 575 -2.83 -7.72 -47.52
N LEU A 576 -3.09 -8.76 -46.74
CA LEU A 576 -4.41 -8.95 -46.14
C LEU A 576 -4.79 -7.79 -45.21
N TYR A 577 -3.83 -7.26 -44.46
CA TYR A 577 -4.06 -6.08 -43.62
C TYR A 577 -4.24 -4.79 -44.44
N GLU A 578 -3.53 -4.62 -45.56
CA GLU A 578 -3.77 -3.50 -46.49
C GLU A 578 -5.16 -3.56 -47.13
N ASP A 579 -5.58 -4.76 -47.57
CA ASP A 579 -6.93 -5.00 -48.09
C ASP A 579 -7.98 -4.67 -47.02
N LYS A 580 -7.72 -5.05 -45.76
CA LYS A 580 -8.56 -4.73 -44.60
C LYS A 580 -8.64 -3.23 -44.33
N GLU A 581 -7.51 -2.52 -44.38
CA GLU A 581 -7.45 -1.05 -44.26
C GLU A 581 -8.31 -0.37 -45.34
N ALA A 582 -8.32 -0.91 -46.56
CA ALA A 582 -9.13 -0.40 -47.66
C ALA A 582 -10.66 -0.65 -47.50
N GLU A 583 -11.09 -1.56 -46.63
CA GLU A 583 -12.51 -1.76 -46.30
C GLU A 583 -13.09 -0.55 -45.52
N PHE A 584 -12.24 0.25 -44.85
CA PHE A 584 -12.69 1.36 -44.02
C PHE A 584 -12.89 2.66 -44.82
N PRO A 585 -13.95 3.46 -44.53
CA PRO A 585 -14.24 4.68 -45.29
C PRO A 585 -13.15 5.74 -45.28
N THR A 586 -12.38 5.83 -44.19
CA THR A 586 -11.26 6.78 -44.05
C THR A 586 -10.09 6.12 -43.33
N PRO A 587 -8.83 6.40 -43.74
CA PRO A 587 -7.64 5.91 -43.04
C PRO A 587 -7.66 6.27 -41.54
N GLU A 588 -8.19 7.43 -41.18
CA GLU A 588 -8.28 7.88 -39.79
C GLU A 588 -9.16 6.96 -38.92
N THR A 589 -10.18 6.31 -39.51
CA THR A 589 -11.04 5.37 -38.78
C THR A 589 -10.27 4.14 -38.33
N ILE A 590 -9.49 3.52 -39.22
CA ILE A 590 -8.70 2.33 -38.86
C ILE A 590 -7.59 2.68 -37.87
N ARG A 591 -6.97 3.88 -37.99
CA ARG A 591 -5.97 4.36 -37.01
C ARG A 591 -6.57 4.55 -35.63
N GLU A 592 -7.82 5.00 -35.53
CA GLU A 592 -8.49 5.09 -34.23
C GLU A 592 -8.80 3.70 -33.67
N ILE A 593 -9.28 2.77 -34.49
CA ILE A 593 -9.52 1.37 -34.09
C ILE A 593 -8.22 0.71 -33.59
N GLU A 594 -7.10 0.90 -34.29
CA GLU A 594 -5.78 0.45 -33.84
C GLU A 594 -5.44 0.98 -32.45
N ARG A 595 -5.63 2.28 -32.22
CA ARG A 595 -5.36 2.89 -30.91
C ARG A 595 -6.27 2.31 -29.83
N VAL A 596 -7.57 2.14 -30.11
CA VAL A 596 -8.50 1.60 -29.13
C VAL A 596 -8.14 0.15 -28.77
N ILE A 597 -7.88 -0.69 -29.77
CA ILE A 597 -7.50 -2.09 -29.56
C ILE A 597 -6.18 -2.19 -28.81
N LEU A 598 -5.15 -1.45 -29.25
CA LEU A 598 -3.84 -1.44 -28.57
C LEU A 598 -3.96 -1.00 -27.11
N LEU A 599 -4.63 0.13 -26.83
CA LEU A 599 -4.81 0.58 -25.45
C LEU A 599 -5.55 -0.46 -24.61
N LYS A 600 -6.63 -1.05 -25.14
CA LYS A 600 -7.42 -2.06 -24.43
C LYS A 600 -6.61 -3.32 -24.12
N VAL A 601 -5.82 -3.80 -25.09
CA VAL A 601 -4.99 -5.00 -24.93
C VAL A 601 -3.82 -4.73 -23.99
N ILE A 602 -3.10 -3.62 -24.18
CA ILE A 602 -2.00 -3.20 -23.30
C ILE A 602 -2.51 -3.06 -21.87
N ASP A 603 -3.59 -2.30 -21.64
CA ASP A 603 -4.12 -2.05 -20.30
C ASP A 603 -4.54 -3.35 -19.62
N ARG A 604 -5.21 -4.26 -20.34
CA ARG A 604 -5.60 -5.57 -19.78
C ARG A 604 -4.40 -6.40 -19.37
N LYS A 605 -3.48 -6.64 -20.32
CA LYS A 605 -2.32 -7.51 -20.12
C LYS A 605 -1.35 -6.94 -19.09
N TRP A 606 -1.16 -5.62 -19.08
CA TRP A 606 -0.35 -4.95 -18.09
C TRP A 606 -0.94 -5.01 -16.68
N MET A 607 -2.26 -4.85 -16.54
CA MET A 607 -2.93 -5.04 -15.25
C MET A 607 -2.86 -6.49 -14.76
N ASP A 608 -2.99 -7.49 -15.66
CA ASP A 608 -2.75 -8.91 -15.34
C ASP A 608 -1.32 -9.10 -14.84
N HIS A 609 -0.34 -8.64 -15.60
CA HIS A 609 1.08 -8.74 -15.26
C HIS A 609 1.46 -8.06 -13.93
N ILE A 610 0.92 -6.87 -13.62
CA ILE A 610 1.18 -6.23 -12.32
C ILE A 610 0.68 -7.10 -11.16
N ASP A 611 -0.49 -7.71 -11.29
CA ASP A 611 -1.06 -8.58 -10.27
C ASP A 611 -0.20 -9.84 -10.13
N ASP A 612 0.19 -10.46 -11.24
CA ASP A 612 1.02 -11.65 -11.25
C ASP A 612 2.43 -11.36 -10.69
N MET A 613 3.01 -10.19 -10.95
CA MET A 613 4.29 -9.75 -10.38
C MET A 613 4.19 -9.49 -8.87
N ASP A 614 3.04 -9.04 -8.36
CA ASP A 614 2.81 -8.90 -6.93
C ASP A 614 2.67 -10.27 -6.26
N GLN A 615 1.92 -11.19 -6.87
CA GLN A 615 1.81 -12.59 -6.42
C GLN A 615 3.17 -13.30 -6.42
N LEU A 616 3.95 -13.16 -7.49
CA LEU A 616 5.30 -13.71 -7.60
C LEU A 616 6.19 -13.18 -6.48
N ARG A 617 6.15 -11.88 -6.20
CA ARG A 617 6.94 -11.27 -5.13
C ARG A 617 6.60 -11.87 -3.76
N GLN A 618 5.32 -12.19 -3.52
CA GLN A 618 4.89 -12.83 -2.27
C GLN A 618 5.32 -14.31 -2.20
N GLY A 619 5.26 -15.04 -3.32
CA GLY A 619 5.59 -16.47 -3.40
C GLY A 619 7.09 -16.80 -3.50
N ILE A 620 7.92 -15.89 -4.02
CA ILE A 620 9.35 -16.15 -4.31
C ILE A 620 10.19 -16.44 -3.07
N GLY A 621 9.71 -16.05 -1.87
CA GLY A 621 10.37 -16.38 -0.61
C GLY A 621 10.55 -17.88 -0.40
N LEU A 622 9.68 -18.72 -0.99
CA LEU A 622 9.76 -20.19 -0.92
C LEU A 622 10.86 -20.77 -1.83
N GLN A 623 11.33 -20.04 -2.83
CA GLN A 623 12.46 -20.48 -3.67
C GLN A 623 13.82 -20.31 -2.98
N ALA A 624 13.87 -19.58 -1.86
CA ALA A 624 15.08 -19.37 -1.04
C ALA A 624 15.65 -20.68 -0.44
N TYR A 625 14.84 -21.75 -0.35
CA TYR A 625 15.30 -23.07 0.12
C TYR A 625 16.38 -23.69 -0.79
N GLY A 626 16.45 -23.28 -2.05
CA GLY A 626 17.47 -23.75 -3.02
C GLY A 626 18.85 -23.08 -2.92
N GLN A 627 19.13 -22.27 -1.87
CA GLN A 627 20.34 -21.43 -1.73
C GLN A 627 20.54 -20.40 -2.86
N ARG A 628 19.49 -20.11 -3.64
CA ARG A 628 19.51 -19.06 -4.66
C ARG A 628 18.94 -17.77 -4.08
N ASP A 629 19.45 -16.63 -4.57
CA ASP A 629 18.98 -15.32 -4.14
C ASP A 629 17.57 -15.07 -4.70
N PRO A 630 16.54 -14.88 -3.84
CA PRO A 630 15.16 -14.67 -4.30
C PRO A 630 14.99 -13.47 -5.23
N LEU A 631 15.84 -12.45 -5.12
CA LEU A 631 15.77 -11.28 -6.00
C LEU A 631 16.23 -11.62 -7.43
N VAL A 632 17.21 -12.52 -7.56
CA VAL A 632 17.71 -12.96 -8.88
C VAL A 632 16.66 -13.81 -9.58
N GLU A 633 16.04 -14.75 -8.85
CA GLU A 633 14.94 -15.57 -9.38
C GLU A 633 13.71 -14.72 -9.71
N TYR A 634 13.35 -13.75 -8.85
CA TYR A 634 12.28 -12.79 -9.14
C TYR A 634 12.55 -12.00 -10.42
N ARG A 635 13.79 -11.54 -10.61
CA ARG A 635 14.19 -10.82 -11.82
C ARG A 635 14.09 -11.71 -13.06
N ALA A 636 14.58 -12.94 -13.00
CA ALA A 636 14.53 -13.88 -14.13
C ALA A 636 13.08 -14.20 -14.52
N ALA A 637 12.29 -14.70 -13.57
CA ALA A 637 10.88 -15.01 -13.79
C ALA A 637 10.08 -13.77 -14.23
N GLY A 638 10.37 -12.60 -13.64
CA GLY A 638 9.74 -11.35 -14.02
C GLY A 638 10.03 -10.91 -15.46
N TYR A 639 11.24 -11.16 -16.00
CA TYR A 639 11.53 -10.91 -17.42
C TYR A 639 10.84 -11.91 -18.33
N ASP A 640 10.82 -13.20 -17.97
CA ASP A 640 10.14 -14.23 -18.76
C ASP A 640 8.63 -13.93 -18.89
N MET A 641 7.99 -13.58 -17.77
CA MET A 641 6.58 -13.15 -17.74
C MET A 641 6.34 -11.88 -18.57
N PHE A 642 7.27 -10.93 -18.53
CA PHE A 642 7.17 -9.68 -19.30
C PHE A 642 7.30 -9.91 -20.80
N ASP A 643 8.21 -10.79 -21.23
CA ASP A 643 8.37 -11.19 -22.62
C ASP A 643 7.13 -11.94 -23.11
N GLU A 644 6.58 -12.85 -22.31
CA GLU A 644 5.33 -13.55 -22.61
C GLU A 644 4.15 -12.57 -22.72
N MET A 645 4.00 -11.65 -21.76
CA MET A 645 2.99 -10.59 -21.81
C MET A 645 3.14 -9.76 -23.10
N THR A 646 4.36 -9.36 -23.45
CA THR A 646 4.64 -8.58 -24.65
C THR A 646 4.25 -9.34 -25.92
N LYS A 647 4.57 -10.64 -26.00
CA LYS A 647 4.12 -11.50 -27.10
C LYS A 647 2.60 -11.59 -27.15
N SER A 648 1.96 -11.81 -26.00
CA SER A 648 0.49 -11.90 -25.89
C SER A 648 -0.19 -10.59 -26.32
N ILE A 649 0.39 -9.42 -26.00
CA ILE A 649 -0.09 -8.12 -26.49
C ILE A 649 -0.04 -8.06 -28.02
N LYS A 650 1.06 -8.48 -28.65
CA LYS A 650 1.18 -8.50 -30.11
C LYS A 650 0.13 -9.41 -30.73
N GLU A 651 0.01 -10.64 -30.23
CA GLU A 651 -0.92 -11.65 -30.75
C GLU A 651 -2.38 -11.22 -30.64
N ASP A 652 -2.81 -10.80 -29.45
CA ASP A 652 -4.19 -10.37 -29.21
C ASP A 652 -4.53 -9.11 -30.02
N THR A 653 -3.58 -8.18 -30.17
CA THR A 653 -3.75 -6.99 -31.01
C THR A 653 -3.98 -7.36 -32.47
N ILE A 654 -3.11 -8.21 -33.03
CA ILE A 654 -3.22 -8.69 -34.42
C ILE A 654 -4.56 -9.40 -34.61
N ARG A 655 -4.88 -10.34 -33.72
CA ARG A 655 -6.11 -11.14 -33.78
C ARG A 655 -7.34 -10.24 -33.82
N LEU A 656 -7.44 -9.28 -32.91
CA LEU A 656 -8.57 -8.35 -32.87
C LEU A 656 -8.65 -7.47 -34.12
N LEU A 657 -7.51 -6.98 -34.63
CA LEU A 657 -7.47 -6.16 -35.84
C LEU A 657 -7.91 -6.90 -37.11
N PHE A 658 -7.55 -8.18 -37.27
CA PHE A 658 -7.97 -8.95 -38.44
C PHE A 658 -9.45 -9.37 -38.38
N HIS A 659 -10.02 -9.50 -37.18
CA HIS A 659 -11.39 -9.97 -36.97
C HIS A 659 -12.40 -8.83 -36.76
N VAL A 660 -11.98 -7.57 -36.67
CA VAL A 660 -12.90 -6.44 -36.50
C VAL A 660 -13.77 -6.22 -37.75
N HIS A 661 -15.07 -5.98 -37.53
CA HIS A 661 -16.04 -5.70 -38.58
C HIS A 661 -16.53 -4.25 -38.52
N LEU A 662 -16.87 -3.68 -39.69
CA LEU A 662 -17.20 -2.24 -39.83
C LEU A 662 -18.44 -1.79 -39.05
N GLU A 663 -19.32 -2.72 -38.66
CA GLU A 663 -20.57 -2.43 -37.94
C GLU A 663 -20.37 -2.29 -36.42
N GLU A 664 -19.19 -2.64 -35.89
CA GLU A 664 -18.88 -2.52 -34.47
C GLU A 664 -18.45 -1.09 -34.13
N ARG A 665 -19.21 -0.41 -33.27
CA ARG A 665 -18.74 0.84 -32.65
C ARG A 665 -17.65 0.47 -31.63
N VAL A 666 -16.40 0.56 -32.04
CA VAL A 666 -15.25 0.37 -31.16
C VAL A 666 -15.05 1.66 -30.35
N GLU A 667 -15.80 1.82 -29.27
CA GLU A 667 -15.58 2.89 -28.30
C GLU A 667 -14.50 2.49 -27.29
N ARG A 668 -13.73 3.48 -26.80
CA ARG A 668 -12.72 3.19 -25.77
C ARG A 668 -13.41 3.02 -24.42
N GLU A 669 -13.41 1.80 -23.90
CA GLU A 669 -14.02 1.42 -22.62
C GLU A 669 -12.97 1.21 -21.53
N GLN A 670 -13.33 1.45 -20.26
CA GLN A 670 -12.46 1.11 -19.14
C GLN A 670 -12.37 -0.40 -18.99
N VAL A 671 -11.14 -0.94 -18.97
CA VAL A 671 -10.89 -2.38 -18.83
C VAL A 671 -11.21 -2.88 -17.42
N ALA A 672 -11.08 -2.03 -16.40
CA ALA A 672 -11.36 -2.38 -15.02
C ALA A 672 -12.02 -1.22 -14.24
N GLN A 673 -12.94 -1.55 -13.34
CA GLN A 673 -13.52 -0.58 -12.42
C GLN A 673 -12.66 -0.44 -11.17
N VAL A 674 -12.17 0.78 -10.92
CA VAL A 674 -11.40 1.12 -9.72
C VAL A 674 -12.28 1.02 -8.46
N THR A 675 -11.84 0.26 -7.47
CA THR A 675 -12.57 0.02 -6.21
C THR A 675 -12.10 0.92 -5.07
N GLY A 676 -10.81 1.27 -5.06
CA GLY A 676 -10.19 2.15 -4.08
C GLY A 676 -8.67 2.20 -4.18
N THR A 677 -8.05 2.96 -3.27
CA THR A 677 -6.60 3.01 -3.10
C THR A 677 -6.18 2.46 -1.74
N ASN A 678 -4.92 2.04 -1.61
CA ASN A 678 -4.39 1.56 -0.32
C ASN A 678 -4.19 2.66 0.73
N ARG A 679 -4.47 3.93 0.39
CA ARG A 679 -4.39 5.09 1.28
C ARG A 679 -5.74 5.80 1.43
N ASP A 680 -6.85 5.16 1.06
CA ASP A 680 -8.18 5.70 1.30
C ASP A 680 -8.50 5.68 2.82
N GLU A 681 -8.33 6.81 3.50
CA GLU A 681 -8.77 6.99 4.90
C GLU A 681 -10.30 7.03 5.04
N SER A 682 -11.02 7.17 3.93
CA SER A 682 -12.46 7.00 3.91
C SER A 682 -12.79 5.52 3.99
N ALA A 683 -12.92 4.99 5.22
CA ALA A 683 -13.90 3.93 5.45
C ALA A 683 -15.21 4.41 4.85
N LYS A 684 -15.56 3.94 3.64
CA LYS A 684 -16.87 4.14 3.02
C LYS A 684 -17.86 3.53 3.99
N LYS A 685 -18.36 4.33 4.94
CA LYS A 685 -19.55 4.00 5.71
C LYS A 685 -20.60 3.74 4.65
N LYS A 686 -21.03 2.47 4.52
CA LYS A 686 -22.31 2.15 3.87
C LYS A 686 -23.30 3.21 4.36
N PRO A 687 -24.13 3.81 3.48
CA PRO A 687 -25.17 4.71 3.93
C PRO A 687 -26.05 3.89 4.87
N THR A 688 -25.81 4.06 6.16
CA THR A 688 -26.79 3.68 7.16
C THR A 688 -27.93 4.62 6.84
N VAL A 689 -29.04 4.05 6.36
CA VAL A 689 -30.31 4.72 6.31
C VAL A 689 -30.52 5.25 7.73
N LYS A 690 -30.16 6.52 7.95
CA LYS A 690 -30.59 7.26 9.12
C LYS A 690 -32.08 7.44 8.87
N THR A 691 -32.87 6.50 9.32
CA THR A 691 -34.25 6.81 9.67
C THR A 691 -34.12 7.89 10.74
N GLU A 692 -34.36 9.15 10.35
CA GLU A 692 -34.49 10.26 11.30
C GLU A 692 -35.76 10.02 12.13
N VAL A 693 -35.73 9.04 13.02
CA VAL A 693 -36.70 8.97 14.10
C VAL A 693 -36.16 9.90 15.17
N ALA A 694 -36.68 11.13 15.19
CA ALA A 694 -36.42 12.09 16.24
C ALA A 694 -36.60 11.41 17.60
N LYS A 695 -35.53 11.26 18.38
CA LYS A 695 -35.59 10.66 19.72
C LYS A 695 -36.47 11.54 20.61
N VAL A 696 -37.70 11.08 20.86
CA VAL A 696 -38.67 11.72 21.75
C VAL A 696 -38.10 11.75 23.17
N ARG A 697 -37.86 12.94 23.73
CA ARG A 697 -37.31 13.10 25.07
C ARG A 697 -38.41 12.89 26.12
N PRO A 698 -38.08 12.54 27.38
CA PRO A 698 -39.08 12.23 28.42
C PRO A 698 -40.14 13.32 28.68
N ASN A 699 -39.82 14.58 28.41
CA ASN A 699 -40.72 15.72 28.62
C ASN A 699 -41.45 16.18 27.35
N ASP A 700 -41.17 15.60 26.19
CA ASP A 700 -41.81 15.95 24.92
C ASP A 700 -43.24 15.41 24.89
N PRO A 701 -44.14 15.99 24.06
CA PRO A 701 -45.48 15.47 23.83
C PRO A 701 -45.40 14.02 23.34
N CYS A 702 -46.26 13.15 23.87
CA CYS A 702 -46.24 11.75 23.49
C CYS A 702 -46.75 11.57 22.04
N PRO A 703 -46.05 10.79 21.19
CA PRO A 703 -46.40 10.64 19.76
C PRO A 703 -47.80 10.07 19.49
N CYS A 704 -48.42 9.40 20.47
CA CYS A 704 -49.76 8.84 20.34
C CYS A 704 -50.90 9.88 20.34
N GLY A 705 -50.58 11.19 20.35
CA GLY A 705 -51.59 12.27 20.34
C GLY A 705 -52.37 12.44 21.65
N SER A 706 -52.01 11.74 22.73
CA SER A 706 -52.75 11.77 24.01
C SER A 706 -52.71 13.10 24.79
N GLY A 707 -51.98 14.11 24.30
CA GLY A 707 -51.78 15.39 24.98
C GLY A 707 -50.91 15.34 26.24
N LYS A 708 -50.39 14.17 26.62
CA LYS A 708 -49.53 13.96 27.80
C LYS A 708 -48.04 13.92 27.42
N LYS A 709 -47.14 14.23 28.35
CA LYS A 709 -45.68 14.09 28.17
C LYS A 709 -45.29 12.61 28.03
N TYR A 710 -44.26 12.29 27.24
CA TYR A 710 -43.82 10.92 26.95
C TYR A 710 -43.63 10.07 28.21
N LYS A 711 -42.90 10.56 29.23
CA LYS A 711 -42.68 9.87 30.51
C LYS A 711 -43.96 9.56 31.30
N ALA A 712 -45.05 10.27 31.02
CA ALA A 712 -46.34 10.10 31.68
C ALA A 712 -47.32 9.25 30.87
N CYS A 713 -46.91 8.80 29.67
CA CYS A 713 -47.66 7.93 28.76
C CYS A 713 -46.77 6.72 28.39
N HIS A 714 -46.34 6.60 27.14
CA HIS A 714 -45.56 5.46 26.63
C HIS A 714 -44.14 5.31 27.19
N GLY A 715 -43.63 6.33 27.89
CA GLY A 715 -42.36 6.27 28.62
C GLY A 715 -42.50 5.91 30.10
N ARG A 716 -43.66 5.42 30.56
CA ARG A 716 -43.83 4.91 31.93
C ARG A 716 -43.14 3.54 32.09
N PRO A 717 -42.50 3.26 33.24
CA PRO A 717 -41.96 1.93 33.53
C PRO A 717 -43.06 0.87 33.44
N GLY A 718 -42.91 -0.10 32.52
CA GLY A 718 -43.85 -1.20 32.33
C GLY A 718 -44.67 -1.19 31.02
N MET A 719 -44.51 -0.18 30.15
CA MET A 719 -45.09 -0.18 28.79
C MET A 719 -43.99 -0.30 27.73
N SER A 720 -44.11 -1.24 26.79
CA SER A 720 -43.26 -1.37 25.61
C SER A 720 -44.03 -1.00 24.35
N LEU A 721 -43.48 -0.11 23.51
CA LEU A 721 -44.06 0.22 22.20
C LEU A 721 -43.92 -0.99 21.27
N SER A 722 -45.03 -1.41 20.65
CA SER A 722 -45.00 -2.35 19.54
C SER A 722 -44.74 -1.58 18.24
N GLN A 723 -44.03 -2.18 17.28
CA GLN A 723 -43.64 -1.54 16.02
C GLN A 723 -44.87 -1.11 15.18
N SER A 724 -46.02 -1.77 15.39
CA SER A 724 -47.31 -1.43 14.77
C SER A 724 -47.94 -0.12 15.28
N ASP A 725 -47.58 0.35 16.48
CA ASP A 725 -48.13 1.59 17.03
C ASP A 725 -47.46 2.85 16.46
N LEU A 726 -46.33 2.69 15.77
CA LEU A 726 -45.55 3.79 15.17
C LEU A 726 -45.91 4.07 13.71
N GLU A 727 -46.56 3.13 13.01
CA GLU A 727 -46.80 3.21 11.56
C GLU A 727 -48.21 3.70 11.19
N ASN A 728 -49.21 3.57 12.07
CA ASN A 728 -50.59 3.95 11.76
C ASN A 728 -50.97 5.33 12.31
N GLY A 729 -50.31 6.36 11.77
CA GLY A 729 -50.72 7.76 11.89
C GLY A 729 -51.56 8.21 10.70
N GLU A 730 -52.70 7.56 10.42
CA GLU A 730 -53.68 8.07 9.45
C GLU A 730 -54.88 8.68 10.19
N GLY A 731 -55.16 9.94 9.87
CA GLY A 731 -56.11 10.78 10.59
C GLY A 731 -57.57 10.36 10.43
N LYS A 732 -58.26 10.32 11.56
CA LYS A 732 -59.51 11.05 11.83
C LYS A 732 -59.82 11.06 13.33
#